data_AF-A0A7U3UMF7-F1
#
_entry.id   AF-A0A7U3UMF7-F1
#
_cell.length_a   1.000
_cell.length_b   1.000
_cell.length_c   1.000
_cell.angle_alpha   90.00
_cell.angle_beta   90.00
_cell.angle_gamma   90.00
#
_symmetry.space_group_name_H-M   'P 1'
#
loop_
_entity.id
_entity.type
_entity.pdbx_description
1 polymer ?
#
loop_
_entity_poly.entity_id
_entity_poly.type
_entity_poly.pdbx_seq_one_letter_code
_entity_poly.pdbx_strand_id
1 'polypeptide(L)'
;MKSVLRVGPRGWGGHRSVMAAVRAAEPGATVSVQPGTYTENVVLDRGISLVAEKGAGTVRLVGAHGPALAVHGGGTVRDLLIEHPNGEPAVSVTAGEVLIEGCEITGGPLQVSGTANPVVRNCRVHHTGEVGLYLVGDSTAVIEGCEIADITSAGVFVDHGAAPVLRRVTVSGTGGHGLRFTGSSRATVQECEVRDTGAAAVAVDATAVPRLTGCHVTDSAAAGVVVTGRAGAPGRGQDGGDGSRPARGEEDAGGGAAGVVLRDCRISATAGDGVHVTGQAVVSLLNCRISQTGAAGVVTAADARLRLEGTAVSDTGDTGLAVGGASRVEVRRGAVHRAGANGVYAADTARLRLRDTVVDESAYTAVHADGASRLELGGCELRGTPEHGVRGAGDALVTVEDTAIEDVGLAGLCVEGADLTARRCKITKVATGVSLTTEHRPLLDGCHIDGCGGVGIDVAAETSALVVGCRVLNTAGAGVYVRERATPWIVDCSVTDTGGTGMVVRQDAAPRVHGLSLTRTAKNGLYIADGGCGRFDFCDISDAAFPAVYVGGGAAPVLRACLIHDTEEGVKCEEGSEARFVGCRAKNVTTGELPDSAKDPAAGTTTGVGSRLPAIVGAAGADVGTPDTVSTDGAEVREPTGEDLAQVLDELDGLVGLAGVKHDVSTMVKVMQLVRQRTEAGLVAPPLSRHLVFAGNSGTGKTTVARLYGRILAAVGLLSRGHLVEADRGSLVGEYVGHTAPKTTAVFRQALGGVLFIDEAYALTPSGQGADYGREAIATLVKLMEDHRDNIVVIVAGYPDEMERFVGVNPGLASRFTRTLVFEDYEDAELVRIVDWQAARHQYELPEYTREALLAHFGTIVRDDRFGNGRTARQLFQRMTENHARRVVEMTAPTTEDLSTLLPEDLPGAQPVQ
;
A
#
# COMPACT_ATOMS: atom_id res chain seq x y z
N MET A 1 40.84 -24.71 56.39
CA MET A 1 41.27 -25.43 55.16
C MET A 1 40.01 -25.92 54.48
N LYS A 2 39.69 -25.48 53.25
CA LYS A 2 38.57 -26.05 52.50
C LYS A 2 38.88 -27.54 52.27
N SER A 3 38.00 -28.43 52.69
CA SER A 3 38.19 -29.87 52.49
C SER A 3 38.12 -30.18 50.99
N VAL A 4 39.16 -30.85 50.47
CA VAL A 4 39.20 -31.31 49.08
C VAL A 4 38.94 -32.80 49.05
N LEU A 5 37.81 -33.20 48.50
CA LEU A 5 37.46 -34.61 48.31
C LEU A 5 37.84 -35.01 46.88
N ARG A 6 38.55 -36.13 46.72
CA ARG A 6 38.90 -36.68 45.40
C ARG A 6 37.91 -37.77 44.99
N VAL A 7 37.58 -37.84 43.71
CA VAL A 7 36.74 -38.88 43.11
C VAL A 7 37.51 -39.56 42.00
N GLY A 8 37.53 -40.90 41.97
CA GLY A 8 38.19 -41.64 40.90
C GLY A 8 37.63 -43.05 40.66
N PRO A 9 37.60 -43.52 39.40
CA PRO A 9 37.00 -44.80 39.05
C PRO A 9 37.86 -46.02 39.46
N ARG A 10 39.18 -45.84 39.59
CA ARG A 10 40.15 -46.89 39.97
C ARG A 10 41.33 -46.31 40.79
N GLY A 11 41.31 -46.42 42.12
CA GLY A 11 42.45 -46.07 42.98
C GLY A 11 42.11 -45.77 44.44
N TRP A 12 43.06 -46.02 45.36
CA TRP A 12 42.94 -45.75 46.80
C TRP A 12 43.08 -44.24 47.08
N GLY A 13 41.98 -43.61 47.51
CA GLY A 13 41.99 -42.23 48.03
C GLY A 13 40.83 -41.39 47.50
N GLY A 14 39.65 -41.55 48.10
CA GLY A 14 38.47 -40.72 47.85
C GLY A 14 37.43 -41.38 46.93
N HIS A 15 36.17 -41.29 47.34
CA HIS A 15 34.91 -41.83 46.77
C HIS A 15 34.92 -42.35 45.32
N ARG A 16 34.22 -43.48 45.08
CA ARG A 16 34.08 -44.09 43.74
C ARG A 16 33.01 -43.44 42.84
N SER A 17 32.14 -42.60 43.42
CA SER A 17 31.08 -41.89 42.69
C SER A 17 31.08 -40.42 43.11
N VAL A 18 30.69 -39.55 42.19
CA VAL A 18 30.61 -38.11 42.40
C VAL A 18 29.58 -37.79 43.49
N MET A 19 28.41 -38.45 43.45
CA MET A 19 27.35 -38.22 44.43
C MET A 19 27.76 -38.65 45.84
N ALA A 20 28.58 -39.69 45.99
CA ALA A 20 29.09 -40.10 47.30
C ALA A 20 30.04 -39.06 47.90
N ALA A 21 30.87 -38.40 47.08
CA ALA A 21 31.72 -37.29 47.53
C ALA A 21 30.89 -36.05 47.87
N VAL A 22 29.90 -35.71 47.05
CA VAL A 22 28.99 -34.57 47.32
C VAL A 22 28.23 -34.76 48.63
N ARG A 23 27.76 -35.97 48.94
CA ARG A 23 27.09 -36.27 50.23
C ARG A 23 28.03 -36.16 51.44
N ALA A 24 29.30 -36.51 51.27
CA ALA A 24 30.31 -36.43 52.33
C ALA A 24 30.93 -35.03 52.47
N ALA A 25 30.72 -34.15 51.49
CA ALA A 25 31.25 -32.81 51.46
C ALA A 25 30.48 -31.87 52.41
N GLU A 26 31.24 -31.12 53.22
CA GLU A 26 30.70 -30.00 53.99
C GLU A 26 30.46 -28.78 53.08
N PRO A 27 29.56 -27.85 53.45
CA PRO A 27 29.40 -26.59 52.73
C PRO A 27 30.74 -25.86 52.55
N GLY A 28 31.04 -25.46 51.32
CA GLY A 28 32.28 -24.79 50.90
C GLY A 28 33.43 -25.74 50.49
N ALA A 29 33.23 -27.05 50.56
CA ALA A 29 34.20 -28.05 50.13
C ALA A 29 34.35 -28.11 48.59
N THR A 30 35.49 -28.61 48.13
CA THR A 30 35.79 -28.81 46.71
C THR A 30 35.90 -30.30 46.40
N VAL A 31 35.09 -30.79 45.46
CA VAL A 31 35.13 -32.13 44.93
C VAL A 31 35.91 -32.11 43.61
N SER A 32 37.11 -32.68 43.63
CA SER A 32 38.01 -32.82 42.48
C SER A 32 37.79 -34.19 41.82
N VAL A 33 37.36 -34.20 40.56
CA VAL A 33 36.97 -35.44 39.86
C VAL A 33 38.04 -35.86 38.86
N GLN A 34 38.50 -37.10 38.95
CA GLN A 34 39.46 -37.67 38.01
C GLN A 34 38.82 -37.95 36.65
N PRO A 35 39.62 -37.95 35.57
CA PRO A 35 39.13 -38.26 34.23
C PRO A 35 38.37 -39.58 34.16
N GLY A 36 37.22 -39.57 33.51
CA GLY A 36 36.36 -40.74 33.38
C GLY A 36 34.90 -40.40 33.07
N THR A 37 34.14 -41.43 32.76
CA THR A 37 32.68 -41.35 32.57
C THR A 37 31.98 -41.80 33.84
N TYR A 38 31.11 -40.95 34.37
CA TYR A 38 30.33 -41.18 35.58
C TYR A 38 28.86 -41.19 35.19
N THR A 39 28.22 -42.35 35.28
CA THR A 39 26.78 -42.50 34.99
C THR A 39 26.01 -42.50 36.30
N GLU A 40 25.65 -41.31 36.77
CA GLU A 40 24.93 -41.08 38.02
C GLU A 40 24.27 -39.70 37.97
N ASN A 41 23.29 -39.47 38.85
CA ASN A 41 22.70 -38.15 39.02
C ASN A 41 23.34 -37.44 40.21
N VAL A 42 23.76 -36.20 40.01
CA VAL A 42 24.40 -35.40 41.05
C VAL A 42 23.46 -34.30 41.50
N VAL A 43 23.21 -34.23 42.81
CA VAL A 43 22.36 -33.20 43.41
C VAL A 43 23.20 -32.32 44.34
N LEU A 44 23.33 -31.04 44.00
CA LEU A 44 23.98 -30.02 44.82
C LEU A 44 22.93 -29.31 45.68
N ASP A 45 22.75 -29.78 46.91
CA ASP A 45 21.79 -29.24 47.89
C ASP A 45 22.40 -28.14 48.79
N ARG A 46 23.72 -27.94 48.73
CA ARG A 46 24.49 -26.97 49.50
C ARG A 46 25.69 -26.46 48.69
N GLY A 47 26.32 -25.38 49.15
CA GLY A 47 27.43 -24.70 48.49
C GLY A 47 28.67 -25.57 48.24
N ILE A 48 28.72 -26.37 47.18
CA ILE A 48 29.85 -27.28 46.89
C ILE A 48 30.49 -26.91 45.55
N SER A 49 31.81 -26.97 45.47
CA SER A 49 32.56 -26.76 44.22
C SER A 49 32.91 -28.09 43.55
N LEU A 50 32.40 -28.37 42.37
CA LEU A 50 32.72 -29.53 41.55
C LEU A 50 33.67 -29.12 40.41
N VAL A 51 34.86 -29.74 40.34
CA VAL A 51 35.91 -29.37 39.38
C VAL A 51 36.55 -30.61 38.77
N ALA A 52 36.75 -30.62 37.45
CA ALA A 52 37.54 -31.65 36.77
C ALA A 52 39.05 -31.50 37.08
N GLU A 53 39.70 -32.56 37.56
CA GLU A 53 41.10 -32.51 38.02
C GLU A 53 42.09 -32.16 36.89
N LYS A 54 41.79 -32.58 35.66
CA LYS A 54 42.67 -32.39 34.48
C LYS A 54 42.11 -31.40 33.44
N GLY A 55 41.13 -30.59 33.82
CA GLY A 55 40.53 -29.57 32.95
C GLY A 55 39.43 -30.12 32.03
N ALA A 56 38.97 -29.26 31.11
CA ALA A 56 37.75 -29.47 30.32
C ALA A 56 37.80 -30.75 29.46
N GLY A 57 36.64 -31.39 29.29
CA GLY A 57 36.48 -32.61 28.49
C GLY A 57 37.05 -33.89 29.11
N THR A 58 37.66 -33.81 30.30
CA THR A 58 38.25 -35.00 30.95
C THR A 58 37.24 -35.79 31.79
N VAL A 59 36.20 -35.12 32.29
CA VAL A 59 35.16 -35.71 33.14
C VAL A 59 33.82 -35.61 32.43
N ARG A 60 33.20 -36.77 32.17
CA ARG A 60 31.87 -36.87 31.54
C ARG A 60 30.85 -37.37 32.57
N LEU A 61 29.88 -36.54 32.90
CA LEU A 61 28.75 -36.85 33.76
C LEU A 61 27.53 -37.18 32.89
N VAL A 62 27.04 -38.41 32.95
CA VAL A 62 25.91 -38.87 32.16
C VAL A 62 24.73 -39.15 33.10
N GLY A 63 23.62 -38.45 32.89
CA GLY A 63 22.39 -38.66 33.66
C GLY A 63 21.82 -40.06 33.45
N ALA A 64 21.32 -40.67 34.54
CA ALA A 64 20.67 -41.97 34.50
C ALA A 64 19.13 -41.87 34.49
N HIS A 65 18.55 -41.07 35.40
CA HIS A 65 17.09 -40.88 35.57
C HIS A 65 16.75 -39.49 36.13
N GLY A 66 16.26 -38.52 35.37
CA GLY A 66 16.20 -37.14 35.86
C GLY A 66 17.46 -36.35 35.49
N PRO A 67 17.58 -35.10 35.97
CA PRO A 67 18.70 -34.26 35.59
C PRO A 67 20.07 -34.85 35.96
N ALA A 68 21.03 -34.79 35.04
CA ALA A 68 22.39 -35.26 35.29
C ALA A 68 23.02 -34.44 36.44
N LEU A 69 22.78 -33.12 36.44
CA LEU A 69 23.14 -32.22 37.51
C LEU A 69 21.92 -31.39 37.96
N ALA A 70 21.46 -31.61 39.19
CA ALA A 70 20.43 -30.78 39.83
C ALA A 70 21.07 -29.87 40.88
N VAL A 71 20.77 -28.58 40.81
CA VAL A 71 21.27 -27.56 41.74
C VAL A 71 20.10 -26.91 42.47
N HIS A 72 20.11 -27.07 43.79
CA HIS A 72 19.18 -26.45 44.73
C HIS A 72 19.89 -25.51 45.73
N GLY A 73 21.16 -25.77 46.00
CA GLY A 73 22.04 -24.91 46.79
C GLY A 73 22.86 -23.96 45.90
N GLY A 74 23.97 -23.46 46.44
CA GLY A 74 24.95 -22.70 45.64
C GLY A 74 26.15 -23.55 45.23
N GLY A 75 27.17 -22.89 44.67
CA GLY A 75 28.47 -23.53 44.45
C GLY A 75 29.17 -23.13 43.15
N THR A 76 30.07 -23.99 42.71
CA THR A 76 30.81 -23.79 41.45
C THR A 76 30.95 -25.11 40.72
N VAL A 77 30.71 -25.12 39.43
CA VAL A 77 30.80 -26.29 38.55
C VAL A 77 31.71 -25.91 37.41
N ARG A 78 32.86 -26.59 37.28
CA ARG A 78 33.90 -26.22 36.32
C ARG A 78 34.39 -27.39 35.49
N ASP A 79 34.59 -27.13 34.20
CA ASP A 79 35.34 -27.97 33.27
C ASP A 79 34.75 -29.40 33.09
N LEU A 80 33.43 -29.52 33.19
CA LEU A 80 32.70 -30.78 33.10
C LEU A 80 31.93 -30.89 31.79
N LEU A 81 31.93 -32.10 31.20
CA LEU A 81 31.00 -32.49 30.15
C LEU A 81 29.78 -33.13 30.81
N ILE A 82 28.61 -32.50 30.66
CA ILE A 82 27.35 -32.94 31.26
C ILE A 82 26.40 -33.36 30.13
N GLU A 83 25.95 -34.60 30.19
CA GLU A 83 25.14 -35.19 29.12
C GLU A 83 23.89 -35.87 29.68
N HIS A 84 22.78 -35.72 28.96
CA HIS A 84 21.59 -36.52 29.19
C HIS A 84 21.10 -37.19 27.90
N PRO A 85 21.04 -38.54 27.83
CA PRO A 85 20.79 -39.24 26.57
C PRO A 85 19.32 -39.22 26.11
N ASN A 86 18.35 -38.99 27.01
CA ASN A 86 16.91 -39.10 26.72
C ASN A 86 16.18 -37.74 26.61
N GLY A 87 16.89 -36.63 26.42
CA GLY A 87 16.25 -35.31 26.26
C GLY A 87 15.76 -34.63 27.55
N GLU A 88 15.76 -35.30 28.71
CA GLU A 88 15.55 -34.62 30.00
C GLU A 88 16.65 -33.57 30.26
N PRO A 89 16.42 -32.59 31.16
CA PRO A 89 17.39 -31.52 31.42
C PRO A 89 18.76 -32.06 31.82
N ALA A 90 19.81 -31.73 31.09
CA ALA A 90 21.17 -32.12 31.46
C ALA A 90 21.59 -31.40 32.75
N VAL A 91 21.19 -30.14 32.90
CA VAL A 91 21.40 -29.35 34.11
C VAL A 91 20.09 -28.67 34.49
N SER A 92 19.71 -28.78 35.76
CA SER A 92 18.53 -28.11 36.31
C SER A 92 18.91 -27.27 37.52
N VAL A 93 18.70 -25.96 37.45
CA VAL A 93 18.92 -25.01 38.55
C VAL A 93 17.56 -24.47 38.99
N THR A 94 17.15 -24.81 40.20
CA THR A 94 15.82 -24.43 40.73
C THR A 94 15.91 -23.41 41.86
N ALA A 95 17.06 -23.32 42.52
CA ALA A 95 17.35 -22.33 43.56
C ALA A 95 18.88 -22.17 43.72
N GLY A 96 19.29 -21.04 44.30
CA GLY A 96 20.66 -20.78 44.73
C GLY A 96 21.57 -20.11 43.69
N GLU A 97 22.69 -19.58 44.19
CA GLU A 97 23.74 -18.94 43.40
C GLU A 97 24.82 -19.96 43.02
N VAL A 98 24.82 -20.38 41.76
CA VAL A 98 25.83 -21.30 41.23
C VAL A 98 26.59 -20.67 40.08
N LEU A 99 27.91 -20.81 40.08
CA LEU A 99 28.77 -20.49 38.95
C LEU A 99 29.01 -21.76 38.12
N ILE A 100 28.56 -21.80 36.88
CA ILE A 100 28.87 -22.87 35.92
C ILE A 100 29.86 -22.27 34.91
N GLU A 101 31.06 -22.82 34.81
CA GLU A 101 32.14 -22.22 34.02
C GLU A 101 32.94 -23.25 33.23
N GLY A 102 33.15 -23.04 31.93
CA GLY A 102 33.94 -23.96 31.09
C GLY A 102 33.29 -25.33 30.87
N CYS A 103 31.98 -25.45 31.08
CA CYS A 103 31.25 -26.71 30.93
C CYS A 103 30.71 -26.90 29.50
N GLU A 104 30.62 -28.15 29.08
CA GLU A 104 29.95 -28.57 27.85
C GLU A 104 28.68 -29.34 28.24
N ILE A 105 27.53 -28.94 27.71
CA ILE A 105 26.21 -29.47 28.05
C ILE A 105 25.57 -30.00 26.77
N THR A 106 25.23 -31.29 26.74
CA THR A 106 24.73 -31.96 25.54
C THR A 106 23.59 -32.95 25.82
N GLY A 107 22.77 -33.23 24.80
CA GLY A 107 21.66 -34.19 24.86
C GLY A 107 20.40 -33.71 25.59
N GLY A 108 20.52 -32.69 26.47
CA GLY A 108 19.39 -32.10 27.18
C GLY A 108 19.60 -30.62 27.54
N PRO A 109 18.52 -29.87 27.82
CA PRO A 109 18.58 -28.44 28.12
C PRO A 109 19.35 -28.11 29.42
N LEU A 110 19.92 -26.90 29.47
CA LEU A 110 20.18 -26.21 30.73
C LEU A 110 18.91 -25.46 31.13
N GLN A 111 18.24 -25.95 32.16
CA GLN A 111 17.01 -25.39 32.69
C GLN A 111 17.27 -24.56 33.95
N VAL A 112 16.74 -23.33 33.97
CA VAL A 112 16.71 -22.47 35.16
C VAL A 112 15.27 -22.11 35.47
N SER A 113 14.84 -22.37 36.70
CA SER A 113 13.46 -22.13 37.14
C SER A 113 13.40 -21.57 38.56
N GLY A 114 12.19 -21.23 39.01
CA GLY A 114 11.97 -20.63 40.33
C GLY A 114 12.56 -19.24 40.42
N THR A 115 13.27 -18.95 41.51
CA THR A 115 13.95 -17.67 41.78
C THR A 115 15.47 -17.78 41.63
N ALA A 116 15.95 -18.80 40.92
CA ALA A 116 17.38 -19.04 40.76
C ALA A 116 18.09 -17.91 40.00
N ASN A 117 19.33 -17.63 40.41
CA ASN A 117 20.21 -16.61 39.85
C ASN A 117 21.60 -17.17 39.50
N PRO A 118 21.69 -18.23 38.66
CA PRO A 118 22.98 -18.81 38.28
C PRO A 118 23.79 -17.86 37.39
N VAL A 119 25.11 -18.00 37.46
CA VAL A 119 26.06 -17.37 36.54
C VAL A 119 26.68 -18.46 35.67
N VAL A 120 26.43 -18.43 34.37
CA VAL A 120 26.93 -19.40 33.39
C VAL A 120 27.94 -18.69 32.49
N ARG A 121 29.18 -19.16 32.46
CA ARG A 121 30.28 -18.52 31.74
C ARG A 121 31.05 -19.46 30.84
N ASN A 122 31.35 -19.03 29.62
CA ASN A 122 32.23 -19.78 28.70
C ASN A 122 31.81 -21.25 28.56
N CYS A 123 30.50 -21.49 28.53
CA CYS A 123 29.93 -22.83 28.42
C CYS A 123 29.35 -23.05 27.03
N ARG A 124 29.36 -24.30 26.57
CA ARG A 124 28.79 -24.71 25.30
C ARG A 124 27.57 -25.60 25.53
N VAL A 125 26.42 -25.22 24.99
CA VAL A 125 25.17 -26.01 25.05
C VAL A 125 24.82 -26.44 23.64
N HIS A 126 24.76 -27.74 23.37
CA HIS A 126 24.57 -28.21 22.00
C HIS A 126 23.91 -29.58 21.86
N HIS A 127 23.43 -29.92 20.65
CA HIS A 127 22.72 -31.17 20.34
C HIS A 127 21.59 -31.50 21.33
N THR A 128 20.74 -30.52 21.65
CA THR A 128 19.61 -30.70 22.55
C THR A 128 18.33 -30.98 21.75
N GLY A 129 17.53 -31.96 22.18
CA GLY A 129 16.35 -32.43 21.44
C GLY A 129 15.16 -31.47 21.37
N GLU A 130 15.09 -30.46 22.25
CA GLU A 130 14.06 -29.42 22.19
C GLU A 130 14.67 -28.02 22.30
N VAL A 131 14.99 -27.58 23.52
CA VAL A 131 15.50 -26.24 23.82
C VAL A 131 16.95 -26.34 24.32
N GLY A 132 17.79 -25.36 23.99
CA GLY A 132 19.15 -25.27 24.54
C GLY A 132 19.14 -24.72 25.97
N LEU A 133 18.72 -23.46 26.10
CA LEU A 133 18.53 -22.76 27.37
C LEU A 133 17.06 -22.52 27.67
N TYR A 134 16.55 -23.10 28.76
CA TYR A 134 15.16 -22.96 29.18
C TYR A 134 15.07 -22.17 30.49
N LEU A 135 14.73 -20.88 30.39
CA LEU A 135 14.72 -19.92 31.51
C LEU A 135 13.26 -19.54 31.84
N VAL A 136 12.77 -19.98 33.00
CA VAL A 136 11.36 -19.80 33.39
C VAL A 136 11.23 -19.33 34.84
N GLY A 137 9.99 -19.05 35.27
CA GLY A 137 9.70 -18.54 36.61
C GLY A 137 10.09 -17.07 36.77
N ASP A 138 10.72 -16.72 37.89
CA ASP A 138 11.23 -15.38 38.21
C ASP A 138 12.77 -15.39 38.30
N SER A 139 13.39 -16.20 37.44
CA SER A 139 14.84 -16.39 37.45
C SER A 139 15.59 -15.17 36.90
N THR A 140 16.77 -14.91 37.45
CA THR A 140 17.65 -13.77 37.09
C THR A 140 19.04 -14.28 36.66
N ALA A 141 19.05 -15.32 35.82
CA ALA A 141 20.28 -15.95 35.35
C ALA A 141 21.16 -14.97 34.56
N VAL A 142 22.48 -15.05 34.75
CA VAL A 142 23.48 -14.32 33.97
C VAL A 142 24.23 -15.33 33.10
N ILE A 143 24.21 -15.12 31.79
CA ILE A 143 24.84 -16.01 30.81
C ILE A 143 25.80 -15.19 29.98
N GLU A 144 27.08 -15.55 30.02
CA GLU A 144 28.16 -14.73 29.48
C GLU A 144 29.18 -15.55 28.69
N GLY A 145 29.44 -15.17 27.43
CA GLY A 145 30.45 -15.84 26.61
C GLY A 145 30.10 -17.28 26.26
N CYS A 146 28.81 -17.63 26.23
CA CYS A 146 28.34 -18.98 25.96
C CYS A 146 28.01 -19.20 24.49
N GLU A 147 28.21 -20.43 24.01
CA GLU A 147 27.81 -20.88 22.68
C GLU A 147 26.62 -21.84 22.80
N ILE A 148 25.58 -21.61 22.00
CA ILE A 148 24.38 -22.43 21.95
C ILE A 148 24.20 -22.87 20.51
N ALA A 149 24.44 -24.15 20.22
CA ALA A 149 24.57 -24.65 18.86
C ALA A 149 23.77 -25.93 18.61
N ASP A 150 23.35 -26.18 17.36
CA ASP A 150 22.78 -27.46 16.94
C ASP A 150 21.54 -27.87 17.77
N ILE A 151 20.56 -26.97 17.86
CA ILE A 151 19.36 -27.13 18.68
C ILE A 151 18.16 -27.46 17.81
N THR A 152 17.37 -28.48 18.15
CA THR A 152 16.25 -28.91 17.31
C THR A 152 15.09 -27.90 17.25
N SER A 153 14.78 -27.19 18.34
CA SER A 153 13.71 -26.18 18.38
C SER A 153 14.24 -24.78 18.70
N ALA A 154 14.20 -24.33 19.95
CA ALA A 154 14.57 -22.96 20.32
C ALA A 154 15.95 -22.90 21.00
N GLY A 155 16.81 -21.98 20.57
CA GLY A 155 18.14 -21.79 21.18
C GLY A 155 18.04 -21.35 22.64
N VAL A 156 17.41 -20.19 22.86
CA VAL A 156 17.07 -19.66 24.18
C VAL A 156 15.59 -19.40 24.26
N PHE A 157 14.95 -19.95 25.28
CA PHE A 157 13.54 -19.72 25.58
C PHE A 157 13.40 -19.09 26.96
N VAL A 158 12.76 -17.93 27.01
CA VAL A 158 12.50 -17.17 28.23
C VAL A 158 11.00 -16.94 28.37
N ASP A 159 10.45 -17.31 29.52
CA ASP A 159 9.00 -17.26 29.78
C ASP A 159 8.69 -16.83 31.22
N HIS A 160 7.40 -16.60 31.49
CA HIS A 160 6.89 -16.09 32.76
C HIS A 160 7.56 -14.75 33.12
N GLY A 161 7.95 -14.54 34.37
CA GLY A 161 8.56 -13.30 34.87
C GLY A 161 10.09 -13.26 34.76
N ALA A 162 10.71 -14.22 34.06
CA ALA A 162 12.16 -14.35 34.04
C ALA A 162 12.84 -13.11 33.45
N ALA A 163 13.92 -12.67 34.08
CA ALA A 163 14.69 -11.50 33.71
C ALA A 163 16.19 -11.81 33.57
N PRO A 164 16.57 -12.71 32.64
CA PRO A 164 17.96 -13.09 32.45
C PRO A 164 18.78 -11.99 31.76
N VAL A 165 20.08 -12.04 31.99
CA VAL A 165 21.08 -11.20 31.31
C VAL A 165 21.93 -12.08 30.42
N LEU A 166 21.81 -11.91 29.10
CA LEU A 166 22.63 -12.59 28.09
C LEU A 166 23.68 -11.61 27.57
N ARG A 167 24.97 -11.97 27.66
CA ARG A 167 26.10 -11.14 27.20
C ARG A 167 27.04 -11.95 26.34
N ARG A 168 27.36 -11.45 25.14
CA ARG A 168 28.32 -12.11 24.24
C ARG A 168 27.98 -13.59 24.05
N VAL A 169 26.69 -13.90 23.88
CA VAL A 169 26.18 -15.25 23.64
C VAL A 169 26.03 -15.43 22.14
N THR A 170 26.53 -16.54 21.60
CA THR A 170 26.34 -16.94 20.20
C THR A 170 25.32 -18.05 20.14
N VAL A 171 24.25 -17.85 19.38
CA VAL A 171 23.21 -18.84 19.09
C VAL A 171 23.27 -19.19 17.61
N SER A 172 23.45 -20.47 17.29
CA SER A 172 23.55 -20.91 15.89
C SER A 172 22.93 -22.27 15.62
N GLY A 173 22.43 -22.50 14.40
CA GLY A 173 21.96 -23.82 13.98
C GLY A 173 20.74 -24.29 14.77
N THR A 174 19.71 -23.44 14.84
CA THR A 174 18.45 -23.76 15.55
C THR A 174 17.38 -24.18 14.55
N GLY A 175 16.69 -25.30 14.75
CA GLY A 175 15.58 -25.72 13.87
C GLY A 175 14.33 -24.83 13.96
N GLY A 176 14.18 -24.10 15.07
CA GLY A 176 13.13 -23.10 15.28
C GLY A 176 13.71 -21.70 15.52
N HIS A 177 13.25 -21.03 16.59
CA HIS A 177 13.66 -19.66 16.93
C HIS A 177 15.01 -19.59 17.63
N GLY A 178 15.83 -18.58 17.32
CA GLY A 178 17.10 -18.37 18.03
C GLY A 178 16.87 -17.95 19.49
N LEU A 179 16.20 -16.82 19.69
CA LEU A 179 15.77 -16.28 20.98
C LEU A 179 14.26 -16.14 21.00
N ARG A 180 13.58 -16.75 21.97
CA ARG A 180 12.13 -16.64 22.15
C ARG A 180 11.80 -16.08 23.54
N PHE A 181 11.05 -14.98 23.55
CA PHE A 181 10.61 -14.28 24.75
C PHE A 181 9.08 -14.28 24.80
N THR A 182 8.52 -14.84 25.87
CA THR A 182 7.07 -14.92 26.11
C THR A 182 6.72 -14.57 27.56
N GLY A 183 5.45 -14.70 27.94
CA GLY A 183 4.95 -14.34 29.26
C GLY A 183 5.08 -12.84 29.56
N SER A 184 5.66 -12.52 30.72
CA SER A 184 5.95 -11.16 31.21
C SER A 184 7.47 -10.91 31.35
N SER A 185 8.26 -11.63 30.56
CA SER A 185 9.71 -11.71 30.69
C SER A 185 10.40 -10.37 30.38
N ARG A 186 11.53 -10.13 31.04
CA ARG A 186 12.29 -8.87 31.00
C ARG A 186 13.77 -9.09 30.73
N ALA A 187 14.08 -9.86 29.70
CA ALA A 187 15.45 -10.21 29.36
C ALA A 187 16.27 -8.99 28.89
N THR A 188 17.55 -8.96 29.28
CA THR A 188 18.54 -8.03 28.75
C THR A 188 19.55 -8.79 27.92
N VAL A 189 19.69 -8.45 26.65
CA VAL A 189 20.56 -9.13 25.68
C VAL A 189 21.55 -8.13 25.14
N GLN A 190 22.85 -8.38 25.29
CA GLN A 190 23.91 -7.45 24.94
C GLN A 190 25.00 -8.15 24.13
N GLU A 191 25.36 -7.57 22.99
CA GLU A 191 26.47 -8.05 22.16
C GLU A 191 26.33 -9.53 21.77
N CYS A 192 25.09 -10.01 21.61
CA CYS A 192 24.82 -11.40 21.24
C CYS A 192 24.70 -11.56 19.72
N GLU A 193 25.07 -12.73 19.23
CA GLU A 193 24.96 -13.12 17.83
C GLU A 193 23.96 -14.26 17.69
N VAL A 194 23.04 -14.13 16.74
CA VAL A 194 22.04 -15.15 16.41
C VAL A 194 22.09 -15.41 14.91
N ARG A 195 22.42 -16.63 14.51
CA ARG A 195 22.55 -17.02 13.10
C ARG A 195 21.98 -18.39 12.79
N ASP A 196 21.78 -18.68 11.51
CA ASP A 196 21.38 -20.00 11.01
C ASP A 196 20.13 -20.55 11.72
N THR A 197 19.02 -19.81 11.68
CA THR A 197 17.77 -20.17 12.39
C THR A 197 16.70 -20.65 11.43
N GLY A 198 16.03 -21.77 11.73
CA GLY A 198 14.96 -22.37 10.92
C GLY A 198 13.61 -21.63 11.01
N ALA A 199 13.43 -20.75 12.00
CA ALA A 199 12.31 -19.81 12.08
C ALA A 199 12.85 -18.38 12.28
N ALA A 200 12.12 -17.53 13.01
CA ALA A 200 12.58 -16.17 13.30
C ALA A 200 13.75 -16.17 14.30
N ALA A 201 14.77 -15.35 14.05
CA ALA A 201 15.95 -15.31 14.92
C ALA A 201 15.61 -14.76 16.31
N VAL A 202 14.76 -13.73 16.40
CA VAL A 202 14.19 -13.24 17.65
C VAL A 202 12.67 -13.22 17.57
N ALA A 203 12.01 -13.92 18.47
CA ALA A 203 10.55 -13.94 18.59
C ALA A 203 10.13 -13.39 19.96
N VAL A 204 9.22 -12.41 19.96
CA VAL A 204 8.65 -11.81 21.16
C VAL A 204 7.13 -11.86 21.07
N ASP A 205 6.46 -12.39 22.09
CA ASP A 205 5.01 -12.47 22.15
C ASP A 205 4.47 -12.13 23.56
N ALA A 206 3.17 -12.39 23.78
CA ALA A 206 2.47 -12.15 25.04
C ALA A 206 2.63 -10.71 25.54
N THR A 207 3.29 -10.49 26.69
CA THR A 207 3.55 -9.17 27.30
C THR A 207 5.03 -8.96 27.59
N ALA A 208 5.90 -9.73 26.94
CA ALA A 208 7.34 -9.67 27.15
C ALA A 208 7.91 -8.30 26.72
N VAL A 209 8.96 -7.86 27.42
CA VAL A 209 9.63 -6.56 27.21
C VAL A 209 11.15 -6.69 27.15
N PRO A 210 11.70 -7.53 26.26
CA PRO A 210 13.14 -7.71 26.17
C PRO A 210 13.84 -6.44 25.64
N ARG A 211 15.09 -6.26 26.05
CA ARG A 211 15.98 -5.19 25.59
C ARG A 211 17.22 -5.78 24.95
N LEU A 212 17.42 -5.49 23.67
CA LEU A 212 18.56 -5.94 22.87
C LEU A 212 19.47 -4.74 22.59
N THR A 213 20.77 -4.89 22.81
CA THR A 213 21.75 -3.82 22.54
C THR A 213 22.99 -4.39 21.86
N GLY A 214 23.36 -3.85 20.70
CA GLY A 214 24.55 -4.28 19.97
C GLY A 214 24.46 -5.73 19.45
N CYS A 215 23.25 -6.26 19.26
CA CYS A 215 23.07 -7.64 18.82
C CYS A 215 23.17 -7.76 17.29
N HIS A 216 23.60 -8.93 16.82
CA HIS A 216 23.74 -9.26 15.41
C HIS A 216 22.86 -10.46 15.08
N VAL A 217 21.95 -10.28 14.12
CA VAL A 217 21.04 -11.29 13.63
C VAL A 217 21.36 -11.52 12.16
N THR A 218 21.75 -12.74 11.79
CA THR A 218 22.02 -13.11 10.39
C THR A 218 21.33 -14.42 10.01
N ASP A 219 21.15 -14.68 8.71
CA ASP A 219 20.80 -16.00 8.17
C ASP A 219 19.57 -16.66 8.83
N SER A 220 18.46 -15.93 8.85
CA SER A 220 17.17 -16.46 9.32
C SER A 220 16.34 -16.99 8.16
N ALA A 221 15.80 -18.21 8.30
CA ALA A 221 14.91 -18.83 7.33
C ALA A 221 13.50 -18.21 7.30
N ALA A 222 13.18 -17.31 8.24
CA ALA A 222 11.94 -16.54 8.26
C ALA A 222 12.28 -15.05 8.48
N ALA A 223 11.57 -14.39 9.40
CA ALA A 223 11.83 -12.99 9.72
C ALA A 223 12.96 -12.83 10.76
N GLY A 224 13.76 -11.77 10.65
CA GLY A 224 14.85 -11.51 11.60
C GLY A 224 14.34 -11.30 13.03
N VAL A 225 13.37 -10.41 13.18
CA VAL A 225 12.71 -10.13 14.47
C VAL A 225 11.20 -10.12 14.28
N VAL A 226 10.49 -10.89 15.10
CA VAL A 226 9.03 -10.96 15.09
C VAL A 226 8.49 -10.56 16.45
N VAL A 227 7.62 -9.56 16.49
CA VAL A 227 6.96 -9.09 17.70
C VAL A 227 5.45 -9.14 17.51
N THR A 228 4.75 -9.89 18.35
CA THR A 228 3.32 -10.17 18.21
C THR A 228 2.53 -9.94 19.50
N GLY A 229 1.20 -10.01 19.40
CA GLY A 229 0.32 -10.00 20.57
C GLY A 229 0.33 -8.64 21.27
N ARG A 230 0.64 -8.60 22.56
CA ARG A 230 0.72 -7.38 23.39
C ARG A 230 2.15 -7.12 23.87
N ALA A 231 3.15 -7.67 23.20
CA ALA A 231 4.55 -7.52 23.58
C ALA A 231 4.91 -6.02 23.63
N GLY A 232 5.52 -5.57 24.72
CA GLY A 232 5.82 -4.16 24.91
C GLY A 232 4.66 -3.25 25.31
N ALA A 233 3.41 -3.69 25.25
CA ALA A 233 2.28 -2.88 25.66
C ALA A 233 2.25 -2.73 27.20
N PRO A 234 1.94 -1.53 27.74
CA PRO A 234 1.78 -1.38 29.18
C PRO A 234 0.68 -2.31 29.70
N GLY A 235 0.98 -3.08 30.75
CA GLY A 235 0.02 -4.01 31.34
C GLY A 235 -1.19 -3.26 31.89
N ARG A 236 -2.41 -3.76 31.63
CA ARG A 236 -3.63 -3.34 32.33
C ARG A 236 -3.53 -3.77 33.79
N GLY A 237 -2.87 -2.98 34.63
CA GLY A 237 -2.62 -3.37 36.02
C GLY A 237 -1.66 -2.47 36.79
N GLN A 238 -1.85 -1.15 36.73
CA GLN A 238 -1.39 -0.22 37.77
C GLN A 238 -2.14 1.13 37.73
N ASP A 239 -3.39 1.17 37.26
CA ASP A 239 -4.29 2.32 37.49
C ASP A 239 -5.28 1.95 38.59
N GLY A 240 -4.78 1.98 39.82
CA GLY A 240 -5.57 1.94 41.04
C GLY A 240 -5.59 3.31 41.70
N GLY A 241 -6.48 4.19 41.23
CA GLY A 241 -7.01 5.33 41.98
C GLY A 241 -6.14 6.60 42.05
N ASP A 242 -6.32 7.52 41.10
CA ASP A 242 -6.90 8.85 41.36
C ASP A 242 -7.27 9.51 40.01
N GLY A 243 -8.43 10.16 39.96
CA GLY A 243 -9.08 10.70 38.78
C GLY A 243 -8.49 12.01 38.29
N SER A 244 -7.21 12.03 37.92
CA SER A 244 -6.60 13.15 37.19
C SER A 244 -6.21 12.71 35.78
N ARG A 245 -7.03 13.07 34.79
CA ARG A 245 -6.66 13.05 33.37
C ARG A 245 -5.32 13.79 33.19
N PRO A 246 -4.29 13.20 32.56
CA PRO A 246 -3.17 14.01 32.11
C PRO A 246 -3.66 14.90 30.96
N ALA A 247 -3.44 16.20 31.12
CA ALA A 247 -3.76 17.22 30.15
C ALA A 247 -3.00 17.00 28.85
N ARG A 248 -3.65 17.31 27.72
CA ARG A 248 -3.00 17.47 26.42
C ARG A 248 -1.98 18.60 26.52
N GLY A 249 -0.71 18.27 26.34
CA GLY A 249 0.39 19.23 26.22
C GLY A 249 1.73 18.51 26.43
N GLU A 250 2.55 18.49 25.38
CA GLU A 250 4.00 18.29 25.45
C GLU A 250 4.48 17.00 26.19
N GLU A 251 4.44 15.85 25.50
CA GLU A 251 5.35 14.73 25.86
C GLU A 251 6.68 14.90 25.12
N ASP A 252 7.48 15.75 25.74
CA ASP A 252 8.93 15.81 25.85
C ASP A 252 9.81 14.86 25.01
N ALA A 253 10.78 15.50 24.35
CA ALA A 253 11.99 14.90 23.82
C ALA A 253 12.83 14.28 24.97
N GLY A 254 12.67 12.98 25.22
CA GLY A 254 13.50 12.24 26.18
C GLY A 254 12.89 11.00 26.84
N GLY A 255 11.66 10.61 26.47
CA GLY A 255 10.93 9.51 27.12
C GLY A 255 11.60 8.14 26.98
N GLY A 256 11.92 7.50 28.12
CA GLY A 256 12.46 6.15 28.18
C GLY A 256 11.61 5.18 27.35
N ALA A 257 12.26 4.48 26.42
CA ALA A 257 11.60 3.58 25.49
C ALA A 257 10.81 2.50 26.25
N ALA A 258 9.50 2.72 26.37
CA ALA A 258 8.55 1.73 26.84
C ALA A 258 8.31 0.72 25.72
N GLY A 259 8.42 -0.56 26.05
CA GLY A 259 8.17 -1.66 25.12
C GLY A 259 9.38 -2.53 24.83
N VAL A 260 9.34 -3.24 23.70
CA VAL A 260 10.47 -4.02 23.17
C VAL A 260 11.47 -3.05 22.55
N VAL A 261 12.74 -3.11 22.98
CA VAL A 261 13.76 -2.14 22.53
C VAL A 261 14.92 -2.86 21.87
N LEU A 262 15.23 -2.48 20.63
CA LEU A 262 16.45 -2.87 19.94
C LEU A 262 17.29 -1.61 19.73
N ARG A 263 18.54 -1.64 20.19
CA ARG A 263 19.48 -0.53 20.08
C ARG A 263 20.78 -0.98 19.45
N ASP A 264 21.27 -0.24 18.46
CA ASP A 264 22.53 -0.51 17.76
C ASP A 264 22.61 -1.95 17.21
N CYS A 265 21.45 -2.53 16.87
CA CYS A 265 21.35 -3.90 16.37
C CYS A 265 21.51 -3.96 14.86
N ARG A 266 22.10 -5.06 14.36
CA ARG A 266 22.18 -5.38 12.93
C ARG A 266 21.32 -6.61 12.64
N ILE A 267 20.44 -6.51 11.66
CA ILE A 267 19.59 -7.59 11.18
C ILE A 267 19.87 -7.73 9.68
N SER A 268 20.35 -8.88 9.24
CA SER A 268 20.67 -9.08 7.84
C SER A 268 20.44 -10.49 7.32
N ALA A 269 20.37 -10.66 6.00
CA ALA A 269 20.25 -11.96 5.34
C ALA A 269 19.04 -12.77 5.88
N THR A 270 17.86 -12.14 5.89
CA THR A 270 16.61 -12.80 6.30
C THR A 270 15.87 -13.31 5.08
N ALA A 271 15.32 -14.52 5.10
CA ALA A 271 14.53 -15.03 3.98
C ALA A 271 13.14 -14.35 3.89
N GLY A 272 12.59 -13.93 5.03
CA GLY A 272 11.35 -13.14 5.13
C GLY A 272 11.63 -11.69 5.52
N ASP A 273 10.74 -11.13 6.34
CA ASP A 273 10.82 -9.72 6.77
C ASP A 273 12.03 -9.46 7.70
N GLY A 274 12.63 -8.27 7.63
CA GLY A 274 13.67 -7.91 8.60
C GLY A 274 13.10 -7.80 10.02
N VAL A 275 12.07 -6.96 10.18
CA VAL A 275 11.32 -6.79 11.43
C VAL A 275 9.82 -6.84 11.14
N HIS A 276 9.10 -7.74 11.81
CA HIS A 276 7.65 -7.88 11.69
C HIS A 276 6.98 -7.56 13.03
N VAL A 277 6.09 -6.56 13.06
CA VAL A 277 5.35 -6.14 14.26
C VAL A 277 3.85 -6.22 14.01
N THR A 278 3.11 -6.95 14.84
CA THR A 278 1.67 -7.12 14.69
C THR A 278 0.94 -7.19 16.03
N GLY A 279 -0.39 -7.15 15.99
CA GLY A 279 -1.25 -7.09 17.17
C GLY A 279 -1.26 -5.69 17.79
N GLN A 280 -1.03 -5.61 19.09
CA GLN A 280 -0.95 -4.37 19.88
C GLN A 280 0.49 -4.13 20.40
N ALA A 281 1.48 -4.71 19.71
CA ALA A 281 2.86 -4.65 20.13
C ALA A 281 3.43 -3.23 20.09
N VAL A 282 4.37 -2.94 20.99
CA VAL A 282 5.08 -1.65 21.07
C VAL A 282 6.57 -1.90 20.95
N VAL A 283 7.18 -1.38 19.89
CA VAL A 283 8.58 -1.64 19.54
C VAL A 283 9.31 -0.33 19.27
N SER A 284 10.56 -0.23 19.74
CA SER A 284 11.48 0.87 19.43
C SER A 284 12.77 0.32 18.82
N LEU A 285 13.09 0.78 17.61
CA LEU A 285 14.34 0.52 16.91
C LEU A 285 15.20 1.78 16.95
N LEU A 286 16.35 1.71 17.61
CA LEU A 286 17.23 2.85 17.84
C LEU A 286 18.60 2.58 17.21
N ASN A 287 18.99 3.35 16.20
CA ASN A 287 20.24 3.19 15.46
C ASN A 287 20.45 1.78 14.89
N CYS A 288 19.37 1.11 14.50
CA CYS A 288 19.45 -0.24 13.95
C CYS A 288 19.80 -0.21 12.45
N ARG A 289 20.37 -1.30 11.95
CA ARG A 289 20.55 -1.53 10.51
C ARG A 289 19.86 -2.82 10.11
N ILE A 290 19.00 -2.74 9.11
CA ILE A 290 18.26 -3.86 8.53
C ILE A 290 18.67 -3.94 7.07
N SER A 291 19.24 -5.06 6.63
CA SER A 291 19.74 -5.16 5.26
C SER A 291 19.59 -6.55 4.64
N GLN A 292 19.49 -6.66 3.32
CA GLN A 292 19.46 -7.96 2.62
C GLN A 292 18.30 -8.84 3.10
N THR A 293 17.07 -8.33 2.99
CA THR A 293 15.85 -9.06 3.39
C THR A 293 15.18 -9.65 2.15
N GLY A 294 14.70 -10.89 2.23
CA GLY A 294 14.01 -11.57 1.12
C GLY A 294 12.60 -11.05 0.86
N ALA A 295 11.97 -10.44 1.88
CA ALA A 295 10.69 -9.73 1.77
C ALA A 295 10.88 -8.25 2.18
N ALA A 296 9.94 -7.71 2.95
CA ALA A 296 9.99 -6.31 3.37
C ALA A 296 11.03 -6.06 4.48
N GLY A 297 11.61 -4.87 4.52
CA GLY A 297 12.57 -4.53 5.57
C GLY A 297 11.92 -4.46 6.95
N VAL A 298 10.82 -3.71 7.03
CA VAL A 298 10.01 -3.55 8.24
C VAL A 298 8.54 -3.61 7.89
N VAL A 299 7.78 -4.44 8.60
CA VAL A 299 6.33 -4.61 8.44
C VAL A 299 5.61 -4.32 9.74
N THR A 300 4.56 -3.51 9.69
CA THR A 300 3.62 -3.34 10.79
C THR A 300 2.18 -3.59 10.35
N ALA A 301 1.42 -4.33 11.15
CA ALA A 301 0.01 -4.62 10.90
C ALA A 301 -0.84 -4.55 12.18
N ALA A 302 -2.16 -4.61 12.01
CA ALA A 302 -3.16 -4.48 13.09
C ALA A 302 -3.03 -3.14 13.84
N ASP A 303 -2.87 -3.12 15.16
CA ASP A 303 -2.81 -1.93 16.03
C ASP A 303 -1.40 -1.68 16.58
N ALA A 304 -0.37 -2.10 15.85
CA ALA A 304 1.02 -2.03 16.29
C ALA A 304 1.51 -0.58 16.44
N ARG A 305 2.44 -0.36 17.37
CA ARG A 305 3.16 0.91 17.55
C ARG A 305 4.64 0.69 17.35
N LEU A 306 5.22 1.40 16.40
CA LEU A 306 6.62 1.27 16.05
C LEU A 306 7.30 2.64 15.98
N ARG A 307 8.43 2.78 16.67
CA ARG A 307 9.30 3.95 16.57
C ARG A 307 10.64 3.53 15.96
N LEU A 308 11.04 4.20 14.89
CA LEU A 308 12.36 4.07 14.28
C LEU A 308 13.11 5.39 14.47
N GLU A 309 14.25 5.33 15.13
CA GLU A 309 15.13 6.50 15.28
C GLU A 309 16.53 6.14 14.80
N GLY A 310 17.07 6.89 13.84
CA GLY A 310 18.41 6.63 13.30
C GLY A 310 18.55 5.28 12.60
N THR A 311 17.44 4.65 12.21
CA THR A 311 17.44 3.28 11.67
C THR A 311 17.51 3.30 10.15
N ALA A 312 18.40 2.47 9.60
CA ALA A 312 18.59 2.32 8.16
C ALA A 312 18.08 0.95 7.71
N VAL A 313 17.29 0.95 6.63
CA VAL A 313 16.78 -0.23 5.94
C VAL A 313 17.36 -0.23 4.53
N SER A 314 18.02 -1.31 4.11
CA SER A 314 18.58 -1.38 2.76
C SER A 314 18.42 -2.75 2.10
N ASP A 315 18.49 -2.80 0.78
CA ASP A 315 18.60 -4.05 0.02
C ASP A 315 17.44 -5.03 0.35
N THR A 316 16.20 -4.56 0.19
CA THR A 316 15.00 -5.34 0.50
C THR A 316 14.41 -5.98 -0.76
N GLY A 317 13.94 -7.22 -0.67
CA GLY A 317 13.30 -7.93 -1.80
C GLY A 317 11.91 -7.40 -2.16
N ASP A 318 11.24 -6.73 -1.21
CA ASP A 318 9.95 -6.06 -1.38
C ASP A 318 10.07 -4.61 -0.84
N THR A 319 9.01 -4.11 -0.21
CA THR A 319 8.90 -2.76 0.32
C THR A 319 9.84 -2.52 1.50
N GLY A 320 10.50 -1.36 1.55
CA GLY A 320 11.41 -1.04 2.66
C GLY A 320 10.69 -0.95 4.01
N LEU A 321 9.64 -0.12 4.09
CA LEU A 321 8.76 0.02 5.25
C LEU A 321 7.30 -0.12 4.83
N ALA A 322 6.65 -1.22 5.23
CA ALA A 322 5.25 -1.49 4.95
C ALA A 322 4.39 -1.33 6.21
N VAL A 323 3.38 -0.46 6.15
CA VAL A 323 2.51 -0.09 7.27
C VAL A 323 1.05 -0.33 6.90
N GLY A 324 0.41 -1.29 7.56
CA GLY A 324 -1.00 -1.63 7.37
C GLY A 324 -1.82 -1.64 8.67
N GLY A 325 -3.11 -1.92 8.54
CA GLY A 325 -4.08 -1.90 9.63
C GLY A 325 -4.34 -0.50 10.19
N ALA A 326 -4.41 -0.40 11.52
CA ALA A 326 -4.51 0.83 12.29
C ALA A 326 -3.18 1.18 13.01
N SER A 327 -2.06 0.68 12.45
CA SER A 327 -0.73 0.83 13.04
C SER A 327 -0.29 2.29 13.11
N ARG A 328 0.53 2.61 14.11
CA ARG A 328 1.13 3.94 14.29
C ARG A 328 2.64 3.83 14.22
N VAL A 329 3.23 4.45 13.21
CA VAL A 329 4.66 4.38 12.94
C VAL A 329 5.25 5.78 12.90
N GLU A 330 6.30 6.00 13.68
CA GLU A 330 7.09 7.23 13.68
C GLU A 330 8.53 6.92 13.31
N VAL A 331 9.02 7.58 12.25
CA VAL A 331 10.39 7.48 11.78
C VAL A 331 11.06 8.83 11.91
N ARG A 332 12.22 8.86 12.59
CA ARG A 332 13.06 10.05 12.74
C ARG A 332 14.48 9.73 12.31
N ARG A 333 15.07 10.56 11.45
CA ARG A 333 16.45 10.37 10.95
C ARG A 333 16.63 8.97 10.34
N GLY A 334 15.63 8.50 9.60
CA GLY A 334 15.62 7.18 8.98
C GLY A 334 16.28 7.17 7.61
N ALA A 335 16.63 5.98 7.12
CA ALA A 335 17.04 5.77 5.74
C ALA A 335 16.40 4.50 5.17
N VAL A 336 15.88 4.56 3.95
CA VAL A 336 15.40 3.42 3.19
C VAL A 336 16.06 3.44 1.82
N HIS A 337 16.88 2.44 1.52
CA HIS A 337 17.71 2.41 0.32
C HIS A 337 17.55 1.11 -0.46
N ARG A 338 17.47 1.17 -1.80
CA ARG A 338 17.41 -0.05 -2.66
C ARG A 338 16.28 -1.00 -2.26
N ALA A 339 15.04 -0.51 -2.34
CA ALA A 339 13.86 -1.32 -2.08
C ALA A 339 13.38 -2.02 -3.35
N GLY A 340 13.13 -3.33 -3.29
CA GLY A 340 12.64 -4.16 -4.40
C GLY A 340 11.19 -3.87 -4.83
N ALA A 341 10.45 -3.09 -4.03
CA ALA A 341 9.16 -2.53 -4.41
C ALA A 341 9.07 -1.03 -4.09
N ASN A 342 8.13 -0.62 -3.24
CA ASN A 342 8.03 0.77 -2.77
C ASN A 342 9.08 1.04 -1.68
N GLY A 343 9.57 2.27 -1.56
CA GLY A 343 10.42 2.63 -0.41
C GLY A 343 9.62 2.53 0.90
N VAL A 344 8.51 3.25 0.95
CA VAL A 344 7.57 3.27 2.07
C VAL A 344 6.15 3.11 1.56
N TYR A 345 5.38 2.22 2.16
CA TYR A 345 3.98 1.95 1.81
C TYR A 345 3.09 2.03 3.05
N ALA A 346 2.04 2.85 2.99
CA ALA A 346 1.02 2.96 4.02
C ALA A 346 -0.36 2.63 3.44
N ALA A 347 -1.12 1.76 4.11
CA ALA A 347 -2.44 1.33 3.68
C ALA A 347 -3.45 1.32 4.84
N ASP A 348 -4.70 0.96 4.52
CA ASP A 348 -5.80 0.83 5.47
C ASP A 348 -6.08 2.14 6.22
N THR A 349 -5.88 2.18 7.54
CA THR A 349 -6.08 3.36 8.40
C THR A 349 -4.79 3.74 9.14
N ALA A 350 -3.66 3.29 8.60
CA ALA A 350 -2.34 3.47 9.18
C ALA A 350 -2.02 4.96 9.37
N ARG A 351 -1.25 5.26 10.42
CA ARG A 351 -0.71 6.60 10.67
C ARG A 351 0.80 6.53 10.63
N LEU A 352 1.39 7.17 9.62
CA LEU A 352 2.81 7.17 9.39
C LEU A 352 3.35 8.60 9.40
N ARG A 353 4.37 8.82 10.25
CA ARG A 353 5.12 10.08 10.32
C ARG A 353 6.57 9.84 9.96
N LEU A 354 7.06 10.52 8.94
CA LEU A 354 8.45 10.51 8.50
C LEU A 354 9.07 11.89 8.74
N ARG A 355 10.14 11.94 9.53
CA ARG A 355 10.89 13.17 9.82
C ARG A 355 12.36 12.97 9.53
N ASP A 356 12.94 13.86 8.73
CA ASP A 356 14.36 13.83 8.38
C ASP A 356 14.79 12.47 7.80
N THR A 357 13.92 11.88 6.97
CA THR A 357 14.12 10.53 6.42
C THR A 357 14.54 10.60 4.95
N VAL A 358 15.55 9.79 4.60
CA VAL A 358 15.99 9.61 3.21
C VAL A 358 15.35 8.35 2.64
N VAL A 359 14.79 8.43 1.43
CA VAL A 359 14.31 7.28 0.67
C VAL A 359 14.91 7.35 -0.73
N ASP A 360 15.74 6.38 -1.09
CA ASP A 360 16.44 6.38 -2.36
C ASP A 360 16.49 4.99 -3.05
N GLU A 361 16.49 5.01 -4.39
CA GLU A 361 16.62 3.81 -5.24
C GLU A 361 15.51 2.76 -5.02
N SER A 362 14.23 3.16 -4.97
CA SER A 362 13.11 2.19 -4.93
C SER A 362 12.74 1.70 -6.33
N ALA A 363 12.33 0.44 -6.46
CA ALA A 363 11.90 -0.14 -7.75
C ALA A 363 10.57 0.42 -8.29
N TYR A 364 9.71 0.98 -7.43
CA TYR A 364 8.45 1.63 -7.82
C TYR A 364 8.36 3.07 -7.29
N THR A 365 7.45 3.35 -6.35
CA THR A 365 7.24 4.67 -5.76
C THR A 365 8.05 4.82 -4.46
N ALA A 366 8.63 6.00 -4.22
CA ALA A 366 9.40 6.26 -3.01
C ALA A 366 8.50 6.16 -1.76
N VAL A 367 7.41 6.92 -1.74
CA VAL A 367 6.42 6.89 -0.66
C VAL A 367 5.01 6.81 -1.21
N HIS A 368 4.28 5.77 -0.84
CA HIS A 368 2.92 5.49 -1.32
C HIS A 368 1.96 5.41 -0.13
N ALA A 369 0.87 6.19 -0.19
CA ALA A 369 -0.25 6.12 0.74
C ALA A 369 -1.52 5.69 -0.01
N ASP A 370 -2.17 4.66 0.49
CA ASP A 370 -3.42 4.09 -0.04
C ASP A 370 -4.48 3.95 1.07
N GLY A 371 -5.72 3.65 0.69
CA GLY A 371 -6.85 3.51 1.61
C GLY A 371 -7.18 4.82 2.31
N ALA A 372 -7.50 4.76 3.61
CA ALA A 372 -7.75 5.93 4.48
C ALA A 372 -6.54 6.23 5.39
N SER A 373 -5.33 5.94 4.89
CA SER A 373 -4.09 6.14 5.64
C SER A 373 -3.76 7.63 5.80
N ARG A 374 -3.00 7.95 6.85
CA ARG A 374 -2.51 9.31 7.13
C ARG A 374 -1.00 9.33 7.08
N LEU A 375 -0.46 10.07 6.13
CA LEU A 375 0.96 10.18 5.86
C LEU A 375 1.41 11.62 6.09
N GLU A 376 2.37 11.80 7.00
CA GLU A 376 3.02 13.10 7.25
C GLU A 376 4.52 12.98 6.97
N LEU A 377 5.03 13.72 5.98
CA LEU A 377 6.45 13.87 5.69
C LEU A 377 6.93 15.25 6.09
N GLY A 378 8.09 15.33 6.75
CA GLY A 378 8.73 16.59 7.12
C GLY A 378 10.25 16.51 7.01
N GLY A 379 10.87 17.36 6.20
CA GLY A 379 12.34 17.38 6.06
C GLY A 379 12.92 16.15 5.36
N CYS A 380 12.12 15.47 4.52
CA CYS A 380 12.55 14.23 3.86
C CYS A 380 13.28 14.49 2.54
N GLU A 381 14.08 13.51 2.11
CA GLU A 381 14.73 13.49 0.79
C GLU A 381 14.35 12.21 0.05
N LEU A 382 13.69 12.35 -1.11
CA LEU A 382 13.18 11.23 -1.92
C LEU A 382 13.88 11.26 -3.29
N ARG A 383 14.60 10.20 -3.66
CA ARG A 383 15.41 10.19 -4.89
C ARG A 383 15.43 8.88 -5.67
N GLY A 384 15.65 8.98 -6.98
CA GLY A 384 16.01 7.83 -7.83
C GLY A 384 14.91 6.78 -7.91
N THR A 385 13.68 7.21 -8.22
CA THR A 385 12.51 6.31 -8.31
C THR A 385 11.89 6.36 -9.70
N PRO A 386 11.53 5.21 -10.32
CA PRO A 386 11.01 5.20 -11.69
C PRO A 386 9.58 5.71 -11.82
N GLU A 387 8.76 5.63 -10.75
CA GLU A 387 7.36 6.04 -10.79
C GLU A 387 7.14 7.42 -10.16
N HIS A 388 6.90 7.45 -8.85
CA HIS A 388 6.52 8.67 -8.15
C HIS A 388 7.44 8.93 -6.96
N GLY A 389 7.57 10.21 -6.58
CA GLY A 389 8.22 10.61 -5.33
C GLY A 389 7.28 10.32 -4.17
N VAL A 390 6.12 10.99 -4.16
CA VAL A 390 5.01 10.69 -3.26
C VAL A 390 3.74 10.42 -4.06
N ARG A 391 3.06 9.32 -3.78
CA ARG A 391 1.74 8.98 -4.33
C ARG A 391 0.71 8.86 -3.22
N GLY A 392 -0.40 9.59 -3.34
CA GLY A 392 -1.60 9.40 -2.54
C GLY A 392 -2.72 8.83 -3.41
N ALA A 393 -3.32 7.73 -2.97
CA ALA A 393 -4.44 7.05 -3.63
C ALA A 393 -5.60 6.83 -2.64
N GLY A 394 -6.82 6.69 -3.18
CA GLY A 394 -8.01 6.44 -2.37
C GLY A 394 -8.38 7.65 -1.49
N ASP A 395 -8.72 7.40 -0.22
CA ASP A 395 -9.11 8.43 0.75
C ASP A 395 -7.92 8.89 1.64
N ALA A 396 -6.70 8.71 1.15
CA ALA A 396 -5.51 8.98 1.94
C ALA A 396 -5.36 10.49 2.22
N LEU A 397 -4.85 10.80 3.41
CA LEU A 397 -4.50 12.18 3.79
C LEU A 397 -2.99 12.32 3.77
N VAL A 398 -2.46 13.06 2.79
CA VAL A 398 -1.02 13.22 2.57
C VAL A 398 -0.61 14.65 2.90
N THR A 399 0.29 14.79 3.87
CA THR A 399 0.94 16.06 4.22
C THR A 399 2.43 15.97 3.93
N VAL A 400 2.96 16.89 3.14
CA VAL A 400 4.36 16.94 2.74
C VAL A 400 4.91 18.32 3.05
N GLU A 401 5.88 18.41 3.96
CA GLU A 401 6.48 19.69 4.35
C GLU A 401 8.00 19.63 4.21
N ASP A 402 8.60 20.72 3.71
CA ASP A 402 10.06 20.91 3.65
C ASP A 402 10.81 19.71 3.03
N THR A 403 10.19 19.06 2.03
CA THR A 403 10.69 17.79 1.46
C THR A 403 11.28 18.02 0.07
N ALA A 404 12.44 17.40 -0.19
CA ALA A 404 13.12 17.40 -1.48
C ALA A 404 12.80 16.11 -2.25
N ILE A 405 12.39 16.24 -3.50
CA ILE A 405 12.07 15.15 -4.42
C ILE A 405 12.91 15.36 -5.67
N GLU A 406 13.81 14.43 -5.99
CA GLU A 406 14.75 14.54 -7.10
C GLU A 406 14.81 13.27 -7.93
N ASP A 407 14.95 13.39 -9.25
CA ASP A 407 15.23 12.24 -10.15
C ASP A 407 14.14 11.16 -10.07
N VAL A 408 12.92 11.55 -10.45
CA VAL A 408 11.72 10.70 -10.43
C VAL A 408 11.16 10.54 -11.84
N GLY A 409 10.87 9.31 -12.27
CA GLY A 409 10.53 9.00 -13.65
C GLY A 409 9.16 9.49 -14.12
N LEU A 410 8.12 9.47 -13.29
CA LEU A 410 6.77 10.00 -13.62
C LEU A 410 6.51 11.32 -12.91
N ALA A 411 5.94 11.29 -11.69
CA ALA A 411 5.52 12.52 -11.02
C ALA A 411 6.16 12.71 -9.65
N GLY A 412 6.63 13.92 -9.35
CA GLY A 412 7.18 14.25 -8.04
C GLY A 412 6.16 14.06 -6.92
N LEU A 413 5.01 14.73 -7.05
CA LEU A 413 3.83 14.51 -6.22
C LEU A 413 2.65 14.08 -7.11
N CYS A 414 2.04 12.94 -6.79
CA CYS A 414 0.88 12.41 -7.49
C CYS A 414 -0.26 12.14 -6.51
N VAL A 415 -1.46 12.61 -6.83
CA VAL A 415 -2.66 12.42 -6.02
C VAL A 415 -3.79 11.92 -6.91
N GLU A 416 -4.38 10.80 -6.54
CA GLU A 416 -5.50 10.14 -7.23
C GLU A 416 -6.61 9.82 -6.22
N GLY A 417 -7.61 10.69 -6.11
CA GLY A 417 -8.70 10.59 -5.13
C GLY A 417 -8.34 11.12 -3.73
N ALA A 418 -7.06 11.11 -3.36
CA ALA A 418 -6.59 11.50 -2.03
C ALA A 418 -6.57 13.03 -1.80
N ASP A 419 -6.38 13.45 -0.54
CA ASP A 419 -6.15 14.86 -0.18
C ASP A 419 -4.65 15.13 0.04
N LEU A 420 -4.20 16.33 -0.35
CA LEU A 420 -2.81 16.73 -0.31
C LEU A 420 -2.63 18.13 0.27
N THR A 421 -1.73 18.23 1.24
CA THR A 421 -1.13 19.50 1.66
C THR A 421 0.38 19.44 1.45
N ALA A 422 0.90 20.18 0.48
CA ALA A 422 2.33 20.31 0.22
C ALA A 422 2.81 21.74 0.55
N ARG A 423 3.83 21.86 1.40
CA ARG A 423 4.41 23.14 1.80
C ARG A 423 5.93 23.15 1.65
N ARG A 424 6.46 24.19 0.99
CA ARG A 424 7.91 24.41 0.83
C ARG A 424 8.66 23.19 0.28
N CYS A 425 8.02 22.42 -0.58
CA CYS A 425 8.63 21.25 -1.21
C CYS A 425 9.50 21.68 -2.38
N LYS A 426 10.63 20.99 -2.58
CA LYS A 426 11.52 21.17 -3.73
C LYS A 426 11.44 19.94 -4.63
N ILE A 427 10.94 20.09 -5.85
CA ILE A 427 10.74 19.02 -6.81
C ILE A 427 11.63 19.30 -8.02
N THR A 428 12.57 18.41 -8.32
CA THR A 428 13.57 18.62 -9.37
C THR A 428 13.78 17.41 -10.26
N LYS A 429 14.00 17.61 -11.57
CA LYS A 429 14.30 16.52 -12.53
C LYS A 429 13.26 15.40 -12.51
N VAL A 430 12.03 15.76 -12.87
CA VAL A 430 10.89 14.81 -12.91
C VAL A 430 10.17 14.91 -14.24
N ALA A 431 9.38 13.92 -14.67
CA ALA A 431 8.58 14.10 -15.88
C ALA A 431 7.45 15.12 -15.64
N THR A 432 6.64 14.94 -14.60
CA THR A 432 5.61 15.89 -14.15
C THR A 432 5.92 16.37 -12.74
N GLY A 433 5.87 17.68 -12.48
CA GLY A 433 6.16 18.22 -11.15
C GLY A 433 5.13 17.75 -10.12
N VAL A 434 3.90 18.20 -10.28
CA VAL A 434 2.75 17.85 -9.43
C VAL A 434 1.56 17.47 -10.30
N SER A 435 0.94 16.34 -10.02
CA SER A 435 -0.27 15.85 -10.69
C SER A 435 -1.41 15.70 -9.68
N LEU A 436 -2.51 16.43 -9.89
CA LEU A 436 -3.65 16.49 -8.98
C LEU A 436 -4.92 15.98 -9.64
N THR A 437 -5.28 14.73 -9.35
CA THR A 437 -6.52 14.09 -9.79
C THR A 437 -7.40 13.81 -8.58
N THR A 438 -8.18 14.78 -8.13
CA THR A 438 -8.97 14.63 -6.90
C THR A 438 -10.15 15.59 -6.88
N GLU A 439 -11.27 15.15 -6.30
CA GLU A 439 -12.43 16.01 -6.01
C GLU A 439 -12.20 16.86 -4.74
N HIS A 440 -11.13 16.58 -4.00
CA HIS A 440 -10.73 17.36 -2.84
C HIS A 440 -10.08 18.70 -3.22
N ARG A 441 -9.65 19.45 -2.20
CA ARG A 441 -9.07 20.78 -2.33
C ARG A 441 -7.61 20.78 -1.92
N PRO A 442 -6.72 20.19 -2.75
CA PRO A 442 -5.32 20.10 -2.41
C PRO A 442 -4.68 21.49 -2.29
N LEU A 443 -3.76 21.64 -1.35
CA LEU A 443 -3.01 22.85 -1.11
C LEU A 443 -1.55 22.67 -1.53
N LEU A 444 -1.05 23.57 -2.38
CA LEU A 444 0.36 23.75 -2.68
C LEU A 444 0.78 25.14 -2.21
N ASP A 445 1.72 25.23 -1.27
CA ASP A 445 2.16 26.50 -0.66
C ASP A 445 3.68 26.63 -0.67
N GLY A 446 4.19 27.57 -1.46
CA GLY A 446 5.61 27.89 -1.54
C GLY A 446 6.47 26.77 -2.13
N CYS A 447 5.91 25.89 -2.96
CA CYS A 447 6.65 24.80 -3.60
C CYS A 447 7.52 25.32 -4.75
N HIS A 448 8.71 24.73 -4.91
CA HIS A 448 9.66 25.02 -5.98
C HIS A 448 9.79 23.79 -6.88
N ILE A 449 9.37 23.93 -8.15
CA ILE A 449 9.35 22.88 -9.16
C ILE A 449 10.30 23.30 -10.27
N ASP A 450 11.30 22.48 -10.57
CA ASP A 450 12.38 22.83 -11.51
C ASP A 450 12.81 21.64 -12.39
N GLY A 451 12.95 21.85 -13.68
CA GLY A 451 13.48 20.84 -14.60
C GLY A 451 12.49 19.71 -14.89
N CYS A 452 11.25 20.04 -15.24
CA CYS A 452 10.25 19.05 -15.61
C CYS A 452 10.36 18.63 -17.08
N GLY A 453 10.34 17.33 -17.37
CA GLY A 453 10.32 16.79 -18.73
C GLY A 453 8.98 16.97 -19.48
N GLY A 454 7.93 17.29 -18.75
CA GLY A 454 6.56 17.52 -19.22
C GLY A 454 5.96 18.76 -18.57
N VAL A 455 4.92 18.57 -17.75
CA VAL A 455 4.17 19.67 -17.12
C VAL A 455 4.70 19.96 -15.72
N GLY A 456 4.76 21.24 -15.34
CA GLY A 456 5.10 21.64 -13.97
C GLY A 456 4.01 21.28 -12.95
N ILE A 457 2.82 21.88 -13.09
CA ILE A 457 1.64 21.58 -12.27
C ILE A 457 0.48 21.19 -13.19
N ASP A 458 -0.03 19.97 -13.04
CA ASP A 458 -1.18 19.45 -13.77
C ASP A 458 -2.37 19.29 -12.82
N VAL A 459 -3.44 20.04 -13.10
CA VAL A 459 -4.69 20.04 -12.35
C VAL A 459 -5.75 19.34 -13.19
N ALA A 460 -6.14 18.12 -12.78
CA ALA A 460 -7.10 17.32 -13.51
C ALA A 460 -8.52 17.89 -13.45
N ALA A 461 -9.43 17.27 -14.21
CA ALA A 461 -10.81 17.71 -14.32
C ALA A 461 -11.51 17.72 -12.96
N GLU A 462 -12.37 18.70 -12.74
CA GLU A 462 -13.15 18.89 -11.49
C GLU A 462 -12.33 19.16 -10.22
N THR A 463 -11.00 19.22 -10.31
CA THR A 463 -10.13 19.52 -9.17
C THR A 463 -10.18 21.01 -8.81
N SER A 464 -10.30 21.32 -7.51
CA SER A 464 -10.34 22.67 -6.95
C SER A 464 -9.12 22.96 -6.06
N ALA A 465 -7.93 22.94 -6.67
CA ALA A 465 -6.65 23.13 -5.96
C ALA A 465 -6.40 24.60 -5.53
N LEU A 466 -5.76 24.80 -4.38
CA LEU A 466 -5.23 26.09 -3.94
C LEU A 466 -3.71 26.09 -4.10
N VAL A 467 -3.18 26.96 -4.96
CA VAL A 467 -1.75 27.05 -5.28
C VAL A 467 -1.26 28.46 -4.94
N VAL A 468 -0.39 28.59 -3.95
CA VAL A 468 0.04 29.87 -3.38
C VAL A 468 1.56 29.97 -3.38
N GLY A 469 2.12 31.04 -3.93
CA GLY A 469 3.55 31.33 -3.83
C GLY A 469 4.47 30.30 -4.49
N CYS A 470 3.94 29.45 -5.38
CA CYS A 470 4.70 28.39 -6.03
C CYS A 470 5.54 28.93 -7.18
N ARG A 471 6.73 28.34 -7.37
CA ARG A 471 7.65 28.68 -8.46
C ARG A 471 7.86 27.47 -9.35
N VAL A 472 7.56 27.62 -10.64
CA VAL A 472 7.74 26.59 -11.67
C VAL A 472 8.78 27.08 -12.67
N LEU A 473 9.86 26.32 -12.86
CA LEU A 473 10.98 26.69 -13.72
C LEU A 473 11.37 25.53 -14.64
N ASN A 474 11.94 25.87 -15.81
CA ASN A 474 12.60 24.93 -16.71
C ASN A 474 11.73 23.71 -17.07
N THR A 475 10.49 23.93 -17.52
CA THR A 475 9.59 22.85 -17.93
C THR A 475 9.67 22.65 -19.44
N ALA A 476 9.84 21.42 -19.94
CA ALA A 476 9.85 21.17 -21.38
C ALA A 476 8.46 21.35 -22.03
N GLY A 477 7.39 21.04 -21.28
CA GLY A 477 6.00 21.26 -21.67
C GLY A 477 5.41 22.56 -21.08
N ALA A 478 4.16 22.48 -20.63
CA ALA A 478 3.48 23.62 -20.01
C ALA A 478 3.91 23.82 -18.55
N GLY A 479 3.95 25.07 -18.09
CA GLY A 479 4.25 25.36 -16.69
C GLY A 479 3.09 24.94 -15.77
N VAL A 480 1.90 25.45 -16.04
CA VAL A 480 0.65 25.07 -15.37
C VAL A 480 -0.36 24.60 -16.40
N TYR A 481 -0.97 23.44 -16.18
CA TYR A 481 -1.99 22.88 -17.06
C TYR A 481 -3.27 22.66 -16.25
N VAL A 482 -4.35 23.35 -16.64
CA VAL A 482 -5.67 23.26 -16.01
C VAL A 482 -6.59 22.51 -16.97
N ARG A 483 -6.96 21.28 -16.62
CA ARG A 483 -7.84 20.42 -17.41
C ARG A 483 -9.30 20.86 -17.35
N GLU A 484 -10.13 20.20 -18.15
CA GLU A 484 -11.53 20.57 -18.38
C GLU A 484 -12.32 20.66 -17.07
N ARG A 485 -13.15 21.70 -16.91
CA ARG A 485 -14.00 21.92 -15.72
C ARG A 485 -13.28 22.11 -14.37
N ALA A 486 -11.95 22.18 -14.36
CA ALA A 486 -11.19 22.44 -13.14
C ALA A 486 -11.32 23.92 -12.70
N THR A 487 -11.30 24.17 -11.38
CA THR A 487 -11.48 25.52 -10.81
C THR A 487 -10.39 25.90 -9.78
N PRO A 488 -9.10 25.77 -10.12
CA PRO A 488 -8.04 26.07 -9.16
C PRO A 488 -7.97 27.56 -8.82
N TRP A 489 -7.53 27.86 -7.60
CA TRP A 489 -7.17 29.20 -7.17
C TRP A 489 -5.65 29.33 -7.08
N ILE A 490 -5.07 30.13 -7.98
CA ILE A 490 -3.63 30.36 -8.10
C ILE A 490 -3.30 31.78 -7.64
N VAL A 491 -2.40 31.93 -6.68
CA VAL A 491 -2.07 33.21 -6.04
C VAL A 491 -0.57 33.41 -5.94
N ASP A 492 -0.06 34.54 -6.43
CA ASP A 492 1.33 34.97 -6.29
C ASP A 492 2.37 33.93 -6.75
N CYS A 493 2.04 33.20 -7.82
CA CYS A 493 2.91 32.18 -8.41
C CYS A 493 3.77 32.75 -9.55
N SER A 494 4.90 32.11 -9.81
CA SER A 494 5.77 32.45 -10.95
C SER A 494 6.06 31.22 -11.80
N VAL A 495 5.88 31.35 -13.11
CA VAL A 495 6.25 30.34 -14.11
C VAL A 495 7.29 30.96 -15.04
N THR A 496 8.43 30.30 -15.18
CA THR A 496 9.56 30.82 -15.94
C THR A 496 10.24 29.72 -16.75
N ASP A 497 10.80 30.04 -17.91
CA ASP A 497 11.57 29.10 -18.73
C ASP A 497 10.78 27.85 -19.15
N THR A 498 9.67 28.05 -19.86
CA THR A 498 8.86 26.94 -20.37
C THR A 498 9.14 26.68 -21.85
N GLY A 499 9.45 25.44 -22.20
CA GLY A 499 9.53 24.95 -23.59
C GLY A 499 8.16 24.89 -24.29
N GLY A 500 7.08 24.86 -23.51
CA GLY A 500 5.71 25.04 -23.97
C GLY A 500 5.11 26.38 -23.55
N THR A 501 3.81 26.35 -23.26
CA THR A 501 3.03 27.50 -22.80
C THR A 501 3.20 27.70 -21.30
N GLY A 502 3.22 28.95 -20.82
CA GLY A 502 3.30 29.25 -19.38
C GLY A 502 2.13 28.67 -18.59
N MET A 503 0.90 29.01 -18.97
CA MET A 503 -0.33 28.45 -18.41
C MET A 503 -1.33 28.06 -19.51
N VAL A 504 -1.88 26.85 -19.42
CA VAL A 504 -2.93 26.34 -20.33
C VAL A 504 -4.23 26.15 -19.56
N VAL A 505 -5.32 26.68 -20.11
CA VAL A 505 -6.69 26.51 -19.60
C VAL A 505 -7.53 25.81 -20.66
N ARG A 506 -8.08 24.65 -20.29
CA ARG A 506 -8.89 23.82 -21.19
C ARG A 506 -10.37 24.22 -21.17
N GLN A 507 -11.15 23.56 -22.00
CA GLN A 507 -12.59 23.81 -22.16
C GLN A 507 -13.33 23.73 -20.83
N ASP A 508 -14.24 24.68 -20.58
CA ASP A 508 -15.06 24.80 -19.37
C ASP A 508 -14.29 24.92 -18.03
N ALA A 509 -12.96 25.00 -18.07
CA ALA A 509 -12.17 25.28 -16.89
C ALA A 509 -12.33 26.75 -16.49
N ALA A 510 -12.43 27.03 -15.18
CA ALA A 510 -12.66 28.36 -14.65
C ALA A 510 -11.68 28.70 -13.51
N PRO A 511 -10.36 28.78 -13.78
CA PRO A 511 -9.37 29.13 -12.78
C PRO A 511 -9.56 30.57 -12.27
N ARG A 512 -9.22 30.78 -11.00
CA ARG A 512 -9.07 32.09 -10.38
C ARG A 512 -7.59 32.35 -10.19
N VAL A 513 -7.06 33.35 -10.85
CA VAL A 513 -5.64 33.66 -10.85
C VAL A 513 -5.42 35.07 -10.36
N HIS A 514 -4.52 35.24 -9.39
CA HIS A 514 -4.14 36.54 -8.84
C HIS A 514 -2.61 36.63 -8.77
N GLY A 515 -2.02 37.66 -9.38
CA GLY A 515 -0.57 37.89 -9.24
C GLY A 515 0.33 36.83 -9.87
N LEU A 516 -0.12 36.17 -10.96
CA LEU A 516 0.69 35.19 -11.68
C LEU A 516 1.68 35.88 -12.61
N SER A 517 2.97 35.55 -12.47
CA SER A 517 4.03 35.98 -13.39
C SER A 517 4.38 34.86 -14.36
N LEU A 518 4.32 35.14 -15.66
CA LEU A 518 4.65 34.24 -16.76
C LEU A 518 5.76 34.89 -17.60
N THR A 519 6.96 34.32 -17.58
CA THR A 519 8.13 34.97 -18.20
C THR A 519 8.98 33.96 -18.99
N ARG A 520 9.47 34.36 -20.17
CA ARG A 520 10.33 33.53 -21.04
C ARG A 520 9.67 32.19 -21.40
N THR A 521 8.57 32.26 -22.13
CA THR A 521 7.82 31.09 -22.60
C THR A 521 8.05 30.84 -24.09
N ALA A 522 8.43 29.62 -24.48
CA ALA A 522 8.69 29.28 -25.89
C ALA A 522 7.43 29.13 -26.76
N LYS A 523 6.25 29.06 -26.14
CA LYS A 523 4.94 29.24 -26.81
C LYS A 523 4.23 30.48 -26.27
N ASN A 524 2.92 30.40 -26.04
CA ASN A 524 2.14 31.48 -25.46
C ASN A 524 2.50 31.66 -23.97
N GLY A 525 2.31 32.86 -23.44
CA GLY A 525 2.31 33.05 -21.99
C GLY A 525 1.09 32.33 -21.39
N LEU A 526 -0.09 32.78 -21.78
CA LEU A 526 -1.39 32.24 -21.39
C LEU A 526 -2.13 31.72 -22.62
N TYR A 527 -2.54 30.45 -22.59
CA TYR A 527 -3.37 29.83 -23.63
C TYR A 527 -4.71 29.40 -23.03
N ILE A 528 -5.80 29.94 -23.56
CA ILE A 528 -7.16 29.58 -23.18
C ILE A 528 -7.81 28.91 -24.39
N ALA A 529 -8.14 27.63 -24.24
CA ALA A 529 -8.80 26.83 -25.28
C ALA A 529 -10.27 27.24 -25.46
N ASP A 530 -10.91 26.71 -26.50
CA ASP A 530 -12.31 26.95 -26.82
C ASP A 530 -13.22 26.65 -25.63
N GLY A 531 -14.18 27.54 -25.36
CA GLY A 531 -15.08 27.46 -24.21
C GLY A 531 -14.39 27.63 -22.84
N GLY A 532 -13.08 27.87 -22.79
CA GLY A 532 -12.36 28.13 -21.55
C GLY A 532 -12.81 29.45 -20.91
N CYS A 533 -12.92 29.48 -19.58
CA CYS A 533 -13.25 30.68 -18.83
C CYS A 533 -12.24 30.88 -17.69
N GLY A 534 -12.48 31.87 -16.83
CA GLY A 534 -11.60 32.15 -15.70
C GLY A 534 -11.33 33.64 -15.51
N ARG A 535 -10.76 33.96 -14.35
CA ARG A 535 -10.46 35.33 -13.96
C ARG A 535 -8.97 35.46 -13.65
N PHE A 536 -8.33 36.43 -14.30
CA PHE A 536 -6.91 36.72 -14.18
C PHE A 536 -6.74 38.16 -13.71
N ASP A 537 -6.39 38.35 -12.44
CA ASP A 537 -6.20 39.65 -11.84
C ASP A 537 -4.71 39.91 -11.61
N PHE A 538 -4.20 41.07 -12.04
CA PHE A 538 -2.82 41.52 -11.78
C PHE A 538 -1.73 40.54 -12.25
N CYS A 539 -1.98 39.82 -13.35
CA CYS A 539 -0.97 38.93 -13.94
C CYS A 539 0.06 39.73 -14.76
N ASP A 540 1.30 39.26 -14.76
CA ASP A 540 2.42 39.83 -15.51
C ASP A 540 2.91 38.80 -16.53
N ILE A 541 2.88 39.15 -17.82
CA ILE A 541 3.22 38.24 -18.92
C ILE A 541 4.27 38.90 -19.81
N SER A 542 5.43 38.25 -19.95
CA SER A 542 6.56 38.79 -20.71
C SER A 542 7.41 37.75 -21.43
N ASP A 543 8.14 38.19 -22.45
CA ASP A 543 9.07 37.39 -23.23
C ASP A 543 8.45 36.07 -23.79
N ALA A 544 7.22 36.14 -24.30
CA ALA A 544 6.55 35.02 -24.97
C ALA A 544 6.89 34.98 -26.47
N ALA A 545 7.24 33.80 -27.00
CA ALA A 545 7.60 33.62 -28.41
C ALA A 545 6.40 33.49 -29.37
N PHE A 546 5.22 33.20 -28.82
CA PHE A 546 3.92 33.26 -29.51
C PHE A 546 3.07 34.34 -28.84
N PRO A 547 1.86 34.67 -29.34
CA PRO A 547 0.99 35.66 -28.68
C PRO A 547 0.94 35.46 -27.17
N ALA A 548 1.26 36.51 -26.43
CA ALA A 548 1.42 36.44 -24.98
C ALA A 548 0.14 35.93 -24.31
N VAL A 549 -1.03 36.30 -24.85
CA VAL A 549 -2.33 35.74 -24.51
C VAL A 549 -3.02 35.23 -25.77
N TYR A 550 -3.42 33.97 -25.77
CA TYR A 550 -4.29 33.36 -26.78
C TYR A 550 -5.65 32.99 -26.19
N VAL A 551 -6.72 33.34 -26.90
CA VAL A 551 -8.10 33.01 -26.53
C VAL A 551 -8.81 32.34 -27.71
N GLY A 552 -9.23 31.09 -27.51
CA GLY A 552 -9.99 30.29 -28.49
C GLY A 552 -11.47 30.70 -28.63
N GLY A 553 -12.16 30.08 -29.59
CA GLY A 553 -13.57 30.37 -29.90
C GLY A 553 -14.53 30.07 -28.74
N GLY A 554 -15.51 30.93 -28.50
CA GLY A 554 -16.49 30.77 -27.41
C GLY A 554 -15.91 30.88 -25.99
N ALA A 555 -14.61 31.14 -25.84
CA ALA A 555 -13.99 31.35 -24.54
C ALA A 555 -14.34 32.73 -23.98
N ALA A 556 -14.63 32.81 -22.68
CA ALA A 556 -15.07 34.02 -21.99
C ALA A 556 -14.19 34.39 -20.78
N PRO A 557 -12.87 34.57 -20.94
CA PRO A 557 -12.00 34.94 -19.83
C PRO A 557 -12.12 36.43 -19.46
N VAL A 558 -11.89 36.73 -18.18
CA VAL A 558 -11.81 38.11 -17.67
C VAL A 558 -10.39 38.39 -17.19
N LEU A 559 -9.68 39.26 -17.90
CA LEU A 559 -8.36 39.74 -17.53
C LEU A 559 -8.47 41.16 -16.97
N ARG A 560 -7.98 41.39 -15.75
CA ARG A 560 -8.07 42.69 -15.06
C ARG A 560 -6.71 43.14 -14.57
N ALA A 561 -6.35 44.37 -14.91
CA ALA A 561 -5.11 45.03 -14.47
C ALA A 561 -3.84 44.20 -14.77
N CYS A 562 -3.87 43.38 -15.82
CA CYS A 562 -2.71 42.59 -16.25
C CYS A 562 -1.72 43.46 -17.04
N LEU A 563 -0.43 43.15 -16.91
CA LEU A 563 0.64 43.76 -17.68
C LEU A 563 1.14 42.73 -18.71
N ILE A 564 1.16 43.12 -19.98
CA ILE A 564 1.76 42.34 -21.06
C ILE A 564 2.91 43.17 -21.61
N HIS A 565 4.14 42.66 -21.57
CA HIS A 565 5.26 43.46 -22.02
C HIS A 565 6.42 42.67 -22.64
N ASP A 566 7.20 43.34 -23.48
CA ASP A 566 8.39 42.78 -24.13
C ASP A 566 8.07 41.49 -24.92
N THR A 567 6.98 41.49 -25.69
CA THR A 567 6.56 40.38 -26.56
C THR A 567 6.30 40.87 -28.00
N GLU A 568 6.52 40.01 -29.00
CA GLU A 568 6.24 40.40 -30.39
C GLU A 568 4.73 40.55 -30.64
N GLU A 569 3.95 39.54 -30.23
CA GLU A 569 2.49 39.56 -30.32
C GLU A 569 1.86 39.60 -28.91
N GLY A 570 0.96 40.56 -28.67
CA GLY A 570 0.36 40.80 -27.35
C GLY A 570 -0.82 39.86 -27.08
N VAL A 571 -1.94 40.09 -27.75
CA VAL A 571 -3.17 39.31 -27.57
C VAL A 571 -3.70 38.84 -28.92
N LYS A 572 -4.07 37.55 -29.00
CA LYS A 572 -4.76 36.97 -30.14
C LYS A 572 -6.05 36.29 -29.68
N CYS A 573 -7.17 36.74 -30.23
CA CYS A 573 -8.50 36.20 -29.96
C CYS A 573 -9.10 35.61 -31.24
N GLU A 574 -9.66 34.40 -31.17
CA GLU A 574 -10.42 33.82 -32.27
C GLU A 574 -11.83 34.44 -32.39
N GLU A 575 -12.42 34.29 -33.57
CA GLU A 575 -13.77 34.76 -33.88
C GLU A 575 -14.80 34.06 -32.98
N GLY A 576 -15.69 34.82 -32.35
CA GLY A 576 -16.67 34.30 -31.39
C GLY A 576 -16.14 34.16 -29.95
N SER A 577 -14.94 34.63 -29.63
CA SER A 577 -14.49 34.76 -28.22
C SER A 577 -15.14 35.97 -27.52
N GLU A 578 -15.48 35.82 -26.24
CA GLU A 578 -16.09 36.85 -25.40
C GLU A 578 -15.09 37.40 -24.35
N ALA A 579 -13.81 37.45 -24.68
CA ALA A 579 -12.75 37.90 -23.78
C ALA A 579 -12.94 39.36 -23.32
N ARG A 580 -12.83 39.60 -22.01
CA ARG A 580 -12.95 40.94 -21.41
C ARG A 580 -11.62 41.38 -20.79
N PHE A 581 -11.11 42.53 -21.25
CA PHE A 581 -9.89 43.15 -20.72
C PHE A 581 -10.24 44.44 -19.98
N VAL A 582 -9.95 44.50 -18.67
CA VAL A 582 -10.31 45.63 -17.79
C VAL A 582 -9.05 46.25 -17.19
N GLY A 583 -8.63 47.41 -17.70
CA GLY A 583 -7.47 48.14 -17.18
C GLY A 583 -6.13 47.44 -17.41
N CYS A 584 -6.04 46.53 -18.39
CA CYS A 584 -4.80 45.89 -18.79
C CYS A 584 -3.89 46.88 -19.53
N ARG A 585 -2.57 46.67 -19.46
CA ARG A 585 -1.56 47.51 -20.13
C ARG A 585 -0.65 46.66 -20.99
N ALA A 586 -0.37 47.12 -22.21
CA ALA A 586 0.63 46.55 -23.11
C ALA A 586 1.82 47.52 -23.20
N LYS A 587 3.06 47.01 -23.09
CA LYS A 587 4.28 47.82 -23.22
C LYS A 587 5.30 47.10 -24.07
N ASN A 588 5.90 47.78 -25.06
CA ASN A 588 6.89 47.17 -25.96
C ASN A 588 6.33 45.92 -26.69
N VAL A 589 5.11 46.02 -27.21
CA VAL A 589 4.45 44.98 -28.01
C VAL A 589 4.40 45.42 -29.48
N THR A 590 4.77 44.54 -30.41
CA THR A 590 4.92 44.90 -31.83
C THR A 590 3.62 44.76 -32.63
N THR A 591 2.82 43.72 -32.36
CA THR A 591 1.56 43.40 -33.06
C THR A 591 0.49 42.88 -32.07
N GLY A 592 -0.79 43.17 -32.32
CA GLY A 592 -1.88 42.73 -31.43
C GLY A 592 -1.97 43.54 -30.14
N GLU A 593 -2.25 44.85 -30.27
CA GLU A 593 -2.56 45.73 -29.15
C GLU A 593 -3.85 45.26 -28.44
N LEU A 594 -3.98 45.58 -27.15
CA LEU A 594 -5.19 45.29 -26.36
C LEU A 594 -6.41 45.86 -27.09
N PRO A 595 -7.48 45.08 -27.33
CA PRO A 595 -8.70 45.62 -27.94
C PRO A 595 -9.18 46.82 -27.13
N ASP A 596 -9.35 47.96 -27.82
CA ASP A 596 -9.61 49.28 -27.22
C ASP A 596 -10.61 49.15 -26.06
N SER A 597 -10.12 49.44 -24.86
CA SER A 597 -10.93 49.44 -23.64
C SER A 597 -12.16 50.32 -23.86
N ALA A 598 -13.33 49.69 -24.00
CA ALA A 598 -14.58 50.41 -24.07
C ALA A 598 -14.69 51.32 -22.85
N LYS A 599 -14.83 52.62 -23.12
CA LYS A 599 -15.00 53.70 -22.17
C LYS A 599 -16.04 53.35 -21.11
N ASP A 600 -15.66 53.41 -19.85
CA ASP A 600 -16.61 53.64 -18.76
C ASP A 600 -16.23 54.92 -18.00
N PRO A 601 -17.16 55.87 -17.79
CA PRO A 601 -16.84 57.20 -17.29
C PRO A 601 -16.87 57.22 -15.76
N ALA A 602 -15.71 57.06 -15.12
CA ALA A 602 -15.51 57.51 -13.74
C ALA A 602 -14.01 57.65 -13.41
N ALA A 603 -13.31 58.51 -14.14
CA ALA A 603 -12.02 59.02 -13.72
C ALA A 603 -12.23 60.30 -12.88
N GLY A 604 -12.04 60.18 -11.57
CA GLY A 604 -12.03 61.28 -10.62
C GLY A 604 -10.88 61.16 -9.63
N THR A 605 -9.72 61.65 -10.04
CA THR A 605 -8.59 62.13 -9.22
C THR A 605 -7.73 61.15 -8.41
N THR A 606 -6.42 61.31 -8.62
CA THR A 606 -5.27 60.64 -8.03
C THR A 606 -4.98 61.08 -6.59
N THR A 607 -4.46 60.17 -5.75
CA THR A 607 -3.23 60.34 -4.93
C THR A 607 -3.03 59.16 -3.96
N GLY A 608 -1.78 58.73 -3.79
CA GLY A 608 -1.32 58.09 -2.54
C GLY A 608 -1.00 56.59 -2.59
N VAL A 609 0.30 56.29 -2.67
CA VAL A 609 0.91 55.00 -2.33
C VAL A 609 0.52 54.57 -0.91
N GLY A 610 0.09 53.31 -0.75
CA GLY A 610 -0.20 52.72 0.56
C GLY A 610 -0.46 51.22 0.48
N SER A 611 0.61 50.44 0.62
CA SER A 611 0.57 49.01 0.93
C SER A 611 -0.37 48.76 2.12
N ARG A 612 -1.44 47.99 1.89
CA ARG A 612 -2.21 47.28 2.94
C ARG A 612 -2.72 45.96 2.37
N LEU A 613 -1.97 44.90 2.67
CA LEU A 613 -2.47 43.52 2.71
C LEU A 613 -3.76 43.48 3.54
N PRO A 614 -4.80 42.71 3.14
CA PRO A 614 -5.78 42.24 4.10
C PRO A 614 -5.10 41.19 4.99
N ALA A 615 -5.14 41.43 6.30
CA ALA A 615 -4.60 40.51 7.29
C ALA A 615 -5.33 39.16 7.24
N ILE A 616 -4.60 38.10 6.93
CA ILE A 616 -4.97 36.73 7.32
C ILE A 616 -4.72 36.65 8.83
N VAL A 617 -5.76 36.92 9.62
CA VAL A 617 -5.75 36.64 11.06
C VAL A 617 -6.28 35.23 11.24
N GLY A 618 -5.46 34.39 11.87
CA GLY A 618 -5.77 33.00 12.14
C GLY A 618 -7.01 32.80 13.01
N ALA A 619 -7.66 31.65 12.79
CA ALA A 619 -8.66 31.12 13.69
C ALA A 619 -8.19 29.74 14.15
N ALA A 620 -7.43 29.73 15.25
CA ALA A 620 -7.38 28.61 16.17
C ALA A 620 -8.49 28.83 17.22
N GLY A 621 -9.44 27.89 17.30
CA GLY A 621 -10.32 27.66 18.44
C GLY A 621 -11.46 28.66 18.68
N ALA A 622 -12.70 28.25 18.36
CA ALA A 622 -13.89 28.59 19.14
C ALA A 622 -15.03 27.61 18.81
N ASP A 623 -15.88 27.41 19.82
CA ASP A 623 -16.85 26.33 20.00
C ASP A 623 -17.87 26.09 18.89
N VAL A 624 -18.23 24.81 18.81
CA VAL A 624 -19.31 24.20 18.05
C VAL A 624 -20.65 24.75 18.57
N GLY A 625 -21.21 25.72 17.85
CA GLY A 625 -22.64 26.03 17.89
C GLY A 625 -23.39 25.03 17.01
N THR A 626 -24.28 24.26 17.63
CA THR A 626 -25.19 23.29 17.01
C THR A 626 -25.92 23.88 15.79
N PRO A 627 -25.88 23.24 14.62
CA PRO A 627 -26.90 23.44 13.60
C PRO A 627 -28.03 22.44 13.81
N ASP A 628 -29.24 22.99 13.79
CA ASP A 628 -30.50 22.29 13.81
C ASP A 628 -30.60 21.21 12.72
N THR A 629 -31.29 20.15 13.12
CA THR A 629 -31.73 18.98 12.36
C THR A 629 -32.18 19.31 10.94
N VAL A 630 -31.40 18.87 9.96
CA VAL A 630 -31.91 18.51 8.64
C VAL A 630 -31.87 16.99 8.57
N SER A 631 -33.06 16.43 8.44
CA SER A 631 -33.35 15.01 8.38
C SER A 631 -32.52 14.33 7.31
N THR A 632 -31.87 13.26 7.73
CA THR A 632 -31.20 12.22 6.96
C THR A 632 -32.20 11.52 6.03
N ASP A 633 -31.93 11.55 4.73
CA ASP A 633 -32.17 10.39 3.87
C ASP A 633 -30.83 10.00 3.24
N GLY A 634 -30.49 8.72 3.42
CA GLY A 634 -29.11 8.23 3.47
C GLY A 634 -28.49 7.86 2.13
N ALA A 635 -27.15 7.87 2.12
CA ALA A 635 -26.33 7.00 1.29
C ALA A 635 -25.43 6.20 2.24
N GLU A 636 -25.79 4.93 2.44
CA GLU A 636 -25.25 4.02 3.44
C GLU A 636 -23.79 3.63 3.22
N VAL A 637 -23.11 3.37 4.34
CA VAL A 637 -21.96 2.46 4.42
C VAL A 637 -22.37 1.12 3.82
N ARG A 638 -21.80 0.70 2.71
CA ARG A 638 -22.12 -0.61 2.14
C ARG A 638 -21.18 -1.69 2.72
N GLU A 639 -21.49 -2.12 3.94
CA GLU A 639 -21.37 -3.54 4.32
C GLU A 639 -21.97 -4.41 3.21
N PRO A 640 -21.57 -5.68 3.02
CA PRO A 640 -22.07 -6.48 1.90
C PRO A 640 -23.58 -6.52 1.98
N THR A 641 -24.24 -5.72 1.14
CA THR A 641 -25.65 -5.91 0.90
C THR A 641 -25.72 -7.31 0.36
N GLY A 642 -26.38 -8.20 1.10
CA GLY A 642 -27.18 -9.20 0.40
C GLY A 642 -28.14 -8.41 -0.47
N GLU A 643 -27.68 -7.99 -1.65
CA GLU A 643 -28.59 -7.58 -2.71
C GLU A 643 -29.54 -8.74 -2.86
N ASP A 644 -30.83 -8.46 -2.78
CA ASP A 644 -31.82 -9.49 -3.00
C ASP A 644 -31.59 -10.05 -4.41
N LEU A 645 -31.37 -11.36 -4.49
CA LEU A 645 -31.16 -12.04 -5.75
C LEU A 645 -32.30 -11.73 -6.73
N ALA A 646 -33.52 -11.53 -6.23
CA ALA A 646 -34.66 -11.12 -7.04
C ALA A 646 -34.41 -9.77 -7.75
N GLN A 647 -33.89 -8.77 -7.04
CA GLN A 647 -33.65 -7.44 -7.59
C GLN A 647 -32.60 -7.45 -8.71
N VAL A 648 -31.51 -8.22 -8.55
CA VAL A 648 -30.45 -8.29 -9.56
C VAL A 648 -30.90 -9.12 -10.78
N LEU A 649 -31.75 -10.13 -10.57
CA LEU A 649 -32.39 -10.87 -11.66
C LEU A 649 -33.39 -10.01 -12.43
N ASP A 650 -34.18 -9.18 -11.74
CA ASP A 650 -35.09 -8.22 -12.37
C ASP A 650 -34.32 -7.18 -13.21
N GLU A 651 -33.15 -6.73 -12.74
CA GLU A 651 -32.27 -5.83 -13.49
C GLU A 651 -31.72 -6.50 -14.77
N LEU A 652 -31.35 -7.79 -14.69
CA LEU A 652 -30.96 -8.59 -15.85
C LEU A 652 -32.14 -8.75 -16.83
N ASP A 653 -33.33 -9.06 -16.33
CA ASP A 653 -34.54 -9.20 -17.14
C ASP A 653 -34.97 -7.89 -17.80
N GLY A 654 -34.67 -6.75 -17.17
CA GLY A 654 -34.90 -5.41 -17.68
C GLY A 654 -33.99 -4.99 -18.84
N LEU A 655 -32.87 -5.68 -19.09
CA LEU A 655 -32.02 -5.39 -20.25
C LEU A 655 -32.79 -5.67 -21.57
N VAL A 656 -32.63 -4.82 -22.57
CA VAL A 656 -33.24 -5.05 -23.88
C VAL A 656 -32.57 -6.25 -24.55
N GLY A 657 -33.36 -7.12 -25.18
CA GLY A 657 -32.92 -8.33 -25.88
C GLY A 657 -32.28 -9.40 -25.00
N LEU A 658 -31.31 -10.14 -25.55
CA LEU A 658 -30.48 -11.12 -24.84
C LEU A 658 -31.24 -12.34 -24.27
N ALA A 659 -32.33 -12.78 -24.91
CA ALA A 659 -33.16 -13.89 -24.41
C ALA A 659 -32.36 -15.17 -24.13
N GLY A 660 -31.44 -15.54 -25.03
CA GLY A 660 -30.54 -16.69 -24.85
C GLY A 660 -29.61 -16.53 -23.63
N VAL A 661 -28.93 -15.38 -23.53
CA VAL A 661 -28.01 -15.07 -22.41
C VAL A 661 -28.76 -15.05 -21.07
N LYS A 662 -29.95 -14.44 -21.02
CA LYS A 662 -30.79 -14.42 -19.80
C LYS A 662 -31.19 -15.84 -19.37
N HIS A 663 -31.57 -16.68 -20.32
CA HIS A 663 -31.89 -18.07 -20.05
C HIS A 663 -30.69 -18.86 -19.50
N ASP A 664 -29.52 -18.68 -20.10
CA ASP A 664 -28.30 -19.35 -19.67
C ASP A 664 -27.82 -18.89 -18.29
N VAL A 665 -27.86 -17.58 -18.03
CA VAL A 665 -27.55 -17.01 -16.71
C VAL A 665 -28.53 -17.52 -15.66
N SER A 666 -29.84 -17.53 -15.94
CA SER A 666 -30.85 -18.10 -15.03
C SER A 666 -30.61 -19.58 -14.73
N THR A 667 -30.26 -20.36 -15.76
CA THR A 667 -29.90 -21.77 -15.60
C THR A 667 -28.66 -21.95 -14.73
N MET A 668 -27.65 -21.11 -14.93
CA MET A 668 -26.43 -21.12 -14.12
C MET A 668 -26.72 -20.81 -12.65
N VAL A 669 -27.55 -19.79 -12.38
CA VAL A 669 -27.96 -19.43 -11.01
C VAL A 669 -28.60 -20.62 -10.31
N LYS A 670 -29.50 -21.35 -10.98
CA LYS A 670 -30.15 -22.55 -10.42
C LYS A 670 -29.15 -23.67 -10.11
N VAL A 671 -28.18 -23.90 -11.02
CA VAL A 671 -27.10 -24.88 -10.80
C VAL A 671 -26.22 -24.47 -9.61
N MET A 672 -25.91 -23.19 -9.48
CA MET A 672 -25.08 -22.63 -8.42
C MET A 672 -25.79 -22.61 -7.05
N GLN A 673 -27.09 -22.35 -7.02
CA GLN A 673 -27.94 -22.53 -5.85
C GLN A 673 -27.96 -24.00 -5.38
N LEU A 674 -28.07 -24.96 -6.31
CA LEU A 674 -27.99 -26.38 -6.00
C LEU A 674 -26.62 -26.75 -5.40
N VAL A 675 -25.52 -26.22 -5.95
CA VAL A 675 -24.17 -26.42 -5.40
C VAL A 675 -24.10 -25.90 -3.96
N ARG A 676 -24.56 -24.67 -3.71
CA ARG A 676 -24.59 -24.08 -2.37
C ARG A 676 -25.40 -24.93 -1.38
N GLN A 677 -26.62 -25.34 -1.75
CA GLN A 677 -27.46 -26.19 -0.91
C GLN A 677 -26.78 -27.53 -0.57
N ARG A 678 -26.05 -28.13 -1.53
CA ARG A 678 -25.29 -29.35 -1.29
C ARG A 678 -24.14 -29.12 -0.31
N THR A 679 -23.38 -28.03 -0.48
CA THR A 679 -22.26 -27.67 0.41
C THR A 679 -22.75 -27.36 1.83
N GLU A 680 -23.85 -26.61 1.97
CA GLU A 680 -24.49 -26.34 3.27
C GLU A 680 -25.01 -27.62 3.94
N ALA A 681 -25.47 -28.59 3.16
CA ALA A 681 -25.84 -29.92 3.64
C ALA A 681 -24.65 -30.86 3.91
N GLY A 682 -23.41 -30.39 3.79
CA GLY A 682 -22.18 -31.17 3.97
C GLY A 682 -21.93 -32.23 2.89
N LEU A 683 -22.63 -32.16 1.76
CA LEU A 683 -22.47 -33.06 0.62
C LEU A 683 -21.38 -32.54 -0.32
N VAL A 684 -20.63 -33.46 -0.93
CA VAL A 684 -19.64 -33.11 -1.95
C VAL A 684 -20.33 -32.46 -3.15
N ALA A 685 -19.95 -31.21 -3.44
CA ALA A 685 -20.41 -30.48 -4.61
C ALA A 685 -19.78 -31.06 -5.89
N PRO A 686 -20.52 -31.15 -6.99
CA PRO A 686 -19.94 -31.55 -8.27
C PRO A 686 -18.87 -30.53 -8.72
N PRO A 687 -17.77 -30.98 -9.35
CA PRO A 687 -16.72 -30.08 -9.82
C PRO A 687 -17.21 -29.32 -11.05
N LEU A 688 -17.76 -28.12 -10.83
CA LEU A 688 -18.23 -27.24 -11.89
C LEU A 688 -17.27 -26.07 -12.02
N SER A 689 -16.76 -25.84 -13.24
CA SER A 689 -16.06 -24.61 -13.54
C SER A 689 -17.05 -23.44 -13.52
N ARG A 690 -16.63 -22.33 -12.93
CA ARG A 690 -17.40 -21.09 -12.84
C ARG A 690 -17.00 -20.08 -13.92
N HIS A 691 -15.95 -20.36 -14.69
CA HIS A 691 -15.40 -19.46 -15.71
C HIS A 691 -16.20 -19.56 -17.03
N LEU A 692 -16.38 -18.43 -17.71
CA LEU A 692 -17.25 -18.31 -18.89
C LEU A 692 -16.53 -17.67 -20.08
N VAL A 693 -16.97 -18.03 -21.28
CA VAL A 693 -16.60 -17.36 -22.53
C VAL A 693 -17.78 -16.52 -23.00
N PHE A 694 -17.58 -15.24 -23.25
CA PHE A 694 -18.60 -14.36 -23.83
C PHE A 694 -18.25 -14.11 -25.31
N ALA A 695 -19.04 -14.70 -26.21
CA ALA A 695 -18.81 -14.65 -27.65
C ALA A 695 -19.85 -13.75 -28.32
N GLY A 696 -19.42 -12.69 -29.00
CA GLY A 696 -20.33 -11.84 -29.78
C GLY A 696 -19.73 -10.50 -30.18
N ASN A 697 -20.42 -9.77 -31.07
CA ASN A 697 -19.96 -8.51 -31.63
C ASN A 697 -19.87 -7.38 -30.59
N SER A 698 -19.17 -6.29 -30.92
CA SER A 698 -19.05 -5.13 -30.03
C SER A 698 -20.43 -4.52 -29.75
N GLY A 699 -20.66 -4.08 -28.51
CA GLY A 699 -21.90 -3.39 -28.13
C GLY A 699 -23.13 -4.28 -27.90
N THR A 700 -22.98 -5.60 -27.81
CA THR A 700 -24.06 -6.55 -27.47
C THR A 700 -24.33 -6.71 -25.97
N GLY A 701 -23.66 -5.93 -25.10
CA GLY A 701 -23.93 -5.93 -23.65
C GLY A 701 -23.07 -6.89 -22.80
N LYS A 702 -22.01 -7.48 -23.36
CA LYS A 702 -21.07 -8.39 -22.66
C LYS A 702 -20.60 -7.88 -21.28
N THR A 703 -20.03 -6.68 -21.22
CA THR A 703 -19.50 -6.10 -19.97
C THR A 703 -20.62 -5.84 -18.94
N THR A 704 -21.79 -5.38 -19.41
CA THR A 704 -22.96 -5.16 -18.55
C THR A 704 -23.43 -6.46 -17.90
N VAL A 705 -23.55 -7.53 -18.69
CA VAL A 705 -23.94 -8.85 -18.18
C VAL A 705 -22.87 -9.43 -17.25
N ALA A 706 -21.57 -9.23 -17.52
CA ALA A 706 -20.50 -9.69 -16.64
C ALA A 706 -20.58 -9.04 -15.25
N ARG A 707 -20.90 -7.75 -15.18
CA ARG A 707 -21.12 -7.02 -13.93
C ARG A 707 -22.30 -7.57 -13.13
N LEU A 708 -23.43 -7.80 -13.82
CA LEU A 708 -24.63 -8.39 -13.21
C LEU A 708 -24.35 -9.82 -12.72
N TYR A 709 -23.63 -10.62 -13.51
CA TYR A 709 -23.27 -11.99 -13.13
C TYR A 709 -22.43 -12.04 -11.85
N GLY A 710 -21.46 -11.13 -11.69
CA GLY A 710 -20.69 -11.00 -10.45
C GLY A 710 -21.56 -10.70 -9.22
N ARG A 711 -22.47 -9.74 -9.35
CA ARG A 711 -23.44 -9.37 -8.30
C ARG A 711 -24.38 -10.53 -7.95
N ILE A 712 -24.90 -11.24 -8.96
CA ILE A 712 -25.73 -12.43 -8.79
C ILE A 712 -25.00 -13.51 -7.98
N LEU A 713 -23.72 -13.79 -8.31
CA LEU A 713 -22.95 -14.80 -7.59
C LEU A 713 -22.62 -14.40 -6.16
N ALA A 714 -22.44 -13.10 -5.88
CA ALA A 714 -22.31 -12.59 -4.53
C ALA A 714 -23.63 -12.71 -3.74
N ALA A 715 -24.78 -12.39 -4.35
CA ALA A 715 -26.10 -12.57 -3.74
C ALA A 715 -26.40 -14.05 -3.42
N VAL A 716 -25.93 -14.97 -4.28
CA VAL A 716 -25.99 -16.43 -4.04
C VAL A 716 -24.92 -16.90 -3.03
N GLY A 717 -24.00 -16.04 -2.58
CA GLY A 717 -23.00 -16.38 -1.56
C GLY A 717 -21.82 -17.22 -2.06
N LEU A 718 -21.58 -17.24 -3.37
CA LEU A 718 -20.45 -17.94 -4.00
C LEU A 718 -19.23 -17.03 -4.23
N LEU A 719 -19.43 -15.71 -4.20
CA LEU A 719 -18.38 -14.71 -4.22
C LEU A 719 -18.54 -13.79 -3.00
N SER A 720 -17.43 -13.27 -2.47
CA SER A 720 -17.47 -12.43 -1.27
C SER A 720 -17.87 -10.99 -1.53
N ARG A 721 -17.69 -10.47 -2.76
CA ARG A 721 -17.97 -9.07 -3.14
C ARG A 721 -18.73 -8.93 -4.46
N GLY A 722 -18.43 -9.75 -5.47
CA GLY A 722 -19.10 -9.72 -6.78
C GLY A 722 -18.74 -8.52 -7.66
N HIS A 723 -17.67 -7.77 -7.35
CA HIS A 723 -17.19 -6.65 -8.16
C HIS A 723 -16.57 -7.13 -9.48
N LEU A 724 -16.60 -6.27 -10.50
CA LEU A 724 -16.02 -6.55 -11.82
C LEU A 724 -14.68 -5.79 -11.97
N VAL A 725 -13.63 -6.51 -12.34
CA VAL A 725 -12.34 -5.94 -12.77
C VAL A 725 -12.19 -6.19 -14.27
N GLU A 726 -12.10 -5.13 -15.06
CA GLU A 726 -11.94 -5.19 -16.52
C GLU A 726 -10.44 -5.15 -16.87
N ALA A 727 -10.02 -6.00 -17.80
CA ALA A 727 -8.64 -6.13 -18.24
C ALA A 727 -8.57 -6.38 -19.74
N ASP A 728 -7.48 -5.95 -20.35
CA ASP A 728 -7.14 -6.19 -21.75
C ASP A 728 -5.72 -6.77 -21.87
N ARG A 729 -5.20 -6.93 -23.09
CA ARG A 729 -3.81 -7.37 -23.32
C ARG A 729 -2.81 -6.45 -22.62
N GLY A 730 -3.01 -5.13 -22.69
CA GLY A 730 -2.10 -4.14 -22.09
C GLY A 730 -2.04 -4.24 -20.56
N SER A 731 -3.12 -4.68 -19.94
CA SER A 731 -3.24 -4.89 -18.50
C SER A 731 -2.53 -6.15 -18.02
N LEU A 732 -2.48 -7.20 -18.85
CA LEU A 732 -1.95 -8.51 -18.45
C LEU A 732 -0.51 -8.77 -18.89
N VAL A 733 -0.09 -8.22 -20.03
CA VAL A 733 1.23 -8.47 -20.63
C VAL A 733 2.20 -7.36 -20.26
N GLY A 734 3.40 -7.73 -19.81
CA GLY A 734 4.50 -6.80 -19.52
C GLY A 734 5.26 -6.40 -20.78
N GLU A 735 5.92 -5.23 -20.73
CA GLU A 735 6.76 -4.73 -21.84
C GLU A 735 8.13 -5.42 -21.91
N TYR A 736 8.57 -6.03 -20.80
CA TYR A 736 9.89 -6.65 -20.63
C TYR A 736 9.78 -8.10 -20.13
N VAL A 737 10.83 -8.89 -20.40
CA VAL A 737 10.95 -10.29 -19.95
C VAL A 737 10.79 -10.38 -18.43
N GLY A 738 9.92 -11.26 -17.94
CA GLY A 738 9.69 -11.48 -16.50
C GLY A 738 8.68 -10.54 -15.84
N HIS A 739 8.16 -9.52 -16.54
CA HIS A 739 7.14 -8.61 -16.01
C HIS A 739 5.70 -9.11 -16.21
N THR A 740 5.49 -10.08 -17.11
CA THR A 740 4.14 -10.54 -17.46
C THR A 740 3.48 -11.35 -16.35
N ALA A 741 4.18 -12.32 -15.74
CA ALA A 741 3.62 -13.11 -14.65
C ALA A 741 3.25 -12.26 -13.41
N PRO A 742 4.09 -11.32 -12.92
CA PRO A 742 3.71 -10.41 -11.84
C PRO A 742 2.51 -9.52 -12.19
N LYS A 743 2.47 -8.96 -13.39
CA LYS A 743 1.40 -8.05 -13.84
C LYS A 743 0.06 -8.78 -13.98
N THR A 744 0.05 -9.96 -14.60
CA THR A 744 -1.13 -10.84 -14.65
C THR A 744 -1.60 -11.22 -13.25
N THR A 745 -0.67 -11.51 -12.33
CA THR A 745 -1.00 -11.85 -10.93
C THR A 745 -1.62 -10.68 -10.18
N ALA A 746 -1.12 -9.46 -10.39
CA ALA A 746 -1.65 -8.26 -9.75
C ALA A 746 -3.10 -8.00 -10.15
N VAL A 747 -3.39 -8.02 -11.46
CA VAL A 747 -4.76 -7.85 -11.99
C VAL A 747 -5.69 -8.97 -11.52
N PHE A 748 -5.21 -10.21 -11.50
CA PHE A 748 -5.99 -11.35 -10.99
C PHE A 748 -6.32 -11.19 -9.49
N ARG A 749 -5.36 -10.73 -8.68
CA ARG A 749 -5.56 -10.53 -7.23
C ARG A 749 -6.58 -9.43 -6.94
N GLN A 750 -6.62 -8.37 -7.74
CA GLN A 750 -7.65 -7.32 -7.63
C GLN A 750 -9.06 -7.88 -7.84
N ALA A 751 -9.20 -8.93 -8.66
CA ALA A 751 -10.47 -9.57 -8.95
C ALA A 751 -10.89 -10.67 -7.95
N LEU A 752 -10.07 -10.98 -6.94
CA LEU A 752 -10.42 -11.98 -5.91
C LEU A 752 -11.67 -11.54 -5.14
N GLY A 753 -12.61 -12.47 -4.97
CA GLY A 753 -13.93 -12.21 -4.41
C GLY A 753 -14.94 -11.65 -5.43
N GLY A 754 -14.54 -11.50 -6.69
CA GLY A 754 -15.34 -10.90 -7.77
C GLY A 754 -15.14 -11.61 -9.13
N VAL A 755 -15.22 -10.83 -10.20
CA VAL A 755 -15.12 -11.27 -11.59
C VAL A 755 -13.96 -10.56 -12.28
N LEU A 756 -13.04 -11.32 -12.88
CA LEU A 756 -12.05 -10.82 -13.83
C LEU A 756 -12.61 -10.93 -15.24
N PHE A 757 -12.84 -9.81 -15.91
CA PHE A 757 -13.32 -9.74 -17.29
C PHE A 757 -12.19 -9.34 -18.22
N ILE A 758 -11.80 -10.23 -19.12
CA ILE A 758 -10.72 -10.02 -20.09
C ILE A 758 -11.36 -9.77 -21.46
N ASP A 759 -11.36 -8.52 -21.90
CA ASP A 759 -11.87 -8.16 -23.23
C ASP A 759 -10.82 -8.46 -24.31
N GLU A 760 -11.32 -8.83 -25.49
CA GLU A 760 -10.53 -9.28 -26.63
C GLU A 760 -9.42 -10.28 -26.26
N ALA A 761 -9.75 -11.30 -25.46
CA ALA A 761 -8.77 -12.22 -24.87
C ALA A 761 -7.89 -12.95 -25.91
N TYR A 762 -8.41 -13.16 -27.12
CA TYR A 762 -7.68 -13.71 -28.27
C TYR A 762 -6.44 -12.87 -28.65
N ALA A 763 -6.41 -11.58 -28.29
CA ALA A 763 -5.25 -10.72 -28.47
C ALA A 763 -4.03 -11.20 -27.68
N LEU A 764 -4.19 -12.05 -26.65
CA LEU A 764 -3.07 -12.69 -25.94
C LEU A 764 -2.32 -13.70 -26.83
N THR A 765 -2.96 -14.23 -27.87
CA THR A 765 -2.40 -15.22 -28.82
C THR A 765 -2.44 -14.72 -30.26
N PRO A 766 -1.68 -13.67 -30.63
CA PRO A 766 -1.70 -13.15 -31.99
C PRO A 766 -1.09 -14.16 -32.99
N SER A 767 -1.76 -14.36 -34.12
CA SER A 767 -1.34 -15.26 -35.20
C SER A 767 -0.09 -14.72 -35.91
N GLY A 768 1.04 -15.44 -35.83
CA GLY A 768 2.20 -15.23 -36.72
C GLY A 768 3.37 -14.37 -36.19
N GLN A 769 3.36 -13.94 -34.93
CA GLN A 769 4.54 -13.35 -34.26
C GLN A 769 4.91 -14.14 -33.00
N GLY A 770 6.20 -14.32 -32.74
CA GLY A 770 6.73 -15.04 -31.57
C GLY A 770 6.41 -14.32 -30.25
N ALA A 771 5.18 -14.43 -29.78
CA ALA A 771 4.71 -13.78 -28.56
C ALA A 771 4.85 -14.70 -27.34
N ASP A 772 6.09 -14.92 -26.87
CA ASP A 772 6.35 -15.71 -25.65
C ASP A 772 5.65 -15.11 -24.41
N TYR A 773 5.52 -13.78 -24.36
CA TYR A 773 4.90 -13.08 -23.23
C TYR A 773 3.39 -13.32 -23.09
N GLY A 774 2.65 -13.41 -24.21
CA GLY A 774 1.22 -13.71 -24.15
C GLY A 774 0.93 -15.12 -23.62
N ARG A 775 1.79 -16.08 -23.96
CA ARG A 775 1.73 -17.45 -23.42
C ARG A 775 2.05 -17.49 -21.94
N GLU A 776 2.99 -16.67 -21.47
CA GLU A 776 3.31 -16.52 -20.05
C GLU A 776 2.13 -15.99 -19.25
N ALA A 777 1.40 -14.99 -19.78
CA ALA A 777 0.17 -14.49 -19.16
C ALA A 777 -0.89 -15.59 -19.05
N ILE A 778 -1.09 -16.38 -20.13
CA ILE A 778 -2.05 -17.50 -20.14
C ILE A 778 -1.65 -18.59 -19.14
N ALA A 779 -0.38 -18.98 -19.10
CA ALA A 779 0.10 -19.99 -18.15
C ALA A 779 -0.10 -19.55 -16.70
N THR A 780 0.18 -18.27 -16.42
CA THR A 780 -0.05 -17.66 -15.11
C THR A 780 -1.53 -17.63 -14.77
N LEU A 781 -2.39 -17.21 -15.71
CA LEU A 781 -3.83 -17.15 -15.53
C LEU A 781 -4.42 -18.55 -15.24
N VAL A 782 -4.05 -19.57 -16.01
CA VAL A 782 -4.50 -20.96 -15.80
C VAL A 782 -4.10 -21.48 -14.43
N LYS A 783 -2.86 -21.20 -13.99
CA LYS A 783 -2.39 -21.57 -12.64
C LYS A 783 -3.24 -20.90 -11.55
N LEU A 784 -3.45 -19.59 -11.66
CA LEU A 784 -4.21 -18.84 -10.67
C LEU A 784 -5.70 -19.22 -10.64
N MET A 785 -6.28 -19.56 -11.79
CA MET A 785 -7.64 -20.10 -11.89
C MET A 785 -7.77 -21.43 -11.15
N GLU A 786 -6.73 -22.27 -11.13
CA GLU A 786 -6.72 -23.51 -10.35
C GLU A 786 -6.58 -23.23 -8.85
N ASP A 787 -5.59 -22.40 -8.48
CA ASP A 787 -5.26 -22.10 -7.08
C ASP A 787 -6.40 -21.36 -6.35
N HIS A 788 -7.21 -20.58 -7.08
CA HIS A 788 -8.27 -19.73 -6.51
C HIS A 788 -9.69 -20.03 -7.03
N ARG A 789 -9.94 -21.24 -7.56
CA ARG A 789 -11.20 -21.63 -8.22
C ARG A 789 -12.50 -21.34 -7.47
N ASP A 790 -12.46 -21.28 -6.14
CA ASP A 790 -13.64 -21.07 -5.29
C ASP A 790 -13.92 -19.59 -4.99
N ASN A 791 -12.95 -18.70 -5.27
CA ASN A 791 -12.97 -17.31 -4.82
C ASN A 791 -13.00 -16.29 -5.98
N ILE A 792 -13.05 -16.73 -7.23
CA ILE A 792 -13.05 -15.83 -8.39
C ILE A 792 -13.78 -16.46 -9.58
N VAL A 793 -14.36 -15.61 -10.41
CA VAL A 793 -14.82 -15.97 -11.75
C VAL A 793 -13.97 -15.23 -12.79
N VAL A 794 -13.62 -15.93 -13.86
CA VAL A 794 -12.90 -15.33 -14.99
C VAL A 794 -13.83 -15.42 -16.19
N ILE A 795 -14.06 -14.29 -16.85
CA ILE A 795 -14.83 -14.19 -18.08
C ILE A 795 -13.88 -13.70 -19.17
N VAL A 796 -13.75 -14.46 -20.24
CA VAL A 796 -13.01 -14.03 -21.44
C VAL A 796 -14.00 -13.65 -22.53
N ALA A 797 -13.81 -12.50 -23.17
CA ALA A 797 -14.72 -11.96 -24.16
C ALA A 797 -14.05 -11.72 -25.51
N GLY A 798 -14.82 -11.86 -26.60
CA GLY A 798 -14.34 -11.58 -27.95
C GLY A 798 -15.32 -12.02 -29.04
N TYR A 799 -14.85 -11.98 -30.29
CA TYR A 799 -15.61 -12.48 -31.44
C TYR A 799 -15.73 -14.01 -31.41
N PRO A 800 -16.85 -14.60 -31.86
CA PRO A 800 -17.11 -16.04 -31.74
C PRO A 800 -15.97 -16.93 -32.27
N ASP A 801 -15.56 -16.72 -33.52
CA ASP A 801 -14.53 -17.53 -34.18
C ASP A 801 -13.15 -17.39 -33.51
N GLU A 802 -12.80 -16.19 -33.04
CA GLU A 802 -11.52 -15.94 -32.37
C GLU A 802 -11.50 -16.51 -30.96
N MET A 803 -12.64 -16.55 -30.27
CA MET A 803 -12.74 -17.16 -28.96
C MET A 803 -12.67 -18.69 -29.02
N GLU A 804 -13.25 -19.32 -30.04
CA GLU A 804 -13.12 -20.76 -30.27
C GLU A 804 -11.65 -21.14 -30.50
N ARG A 805 -10.94 -20.34 -31.32
CA ARG A 805 -9.49 -20.51 -31.52
C ARG A 805 -8.71 -20.32 -30.22
N PHE A 806 -8.94 -19.23 -29.50
CA PHE A 806 -8.23 -18.89 -28.26
C PHE A 806 -8.34 -19.99 -27.20
N VAL A 807 -9.55 -20.50 -26.95
CA VAL A 807 -9.77 -21.59 -26.00
C VAL A 807 -9.07 -22.87 -26.46
N GLY A 808 -9.01 -23.10 -27.78
CA GLY A 808 -8.30 -24.23 -28.39
C GLY A 808 -6.76 -24.16 -28.34
N VAL A 809 -6.17 -23.00 -28.04
CA VAL A 809 -4.69 -22.84 -28.01
C VAL A 809 -4.04 -23.63 -26.87
N ASN A 810 -4.73 -23.80 -25.74
CA ASN A 810 -4.17 -24.44 -24.56
C ASN A 810 -5.20 -25.38 -23.90
N PRO A 811 -4.87 -26.67 -23.69
CA PRO A 811 -5.74 -27.61 -22.97
C PRO A 811 -6.18 -27.13 -21.57
N GLY A 812 -5.35 -26.33 -20.90
CA GLY A 812 -5.66 -25.68 -19.63
C GLY A 812 -6.75 -24.61 -19.75
N LEU A 813 -6.90 -23.93 -20.88
CA LEU A 813 -8.02 -23.03 -21.12
C LEU A 813 -9.30 -23.83 -21.43
N ALA A 814 -9.22 -24.80 -22.35
CA ALA A 814 -10.37 -25.63 -22.74
C ALA A 814 -11.01 -26.40 -21.57
N SER A 815 -10.20 -26.84 -20.60
CA SER A 815 -10.71 -27.54 -19.41
C SER A 815 -11.33 -26.62 -18.36
N ARG A 816 -10.97 -25.33 -18.34
CA ARG A 816 -11.48 -24.34 -17.38
C ARG A 816 -12.65 -23.54 -17.97
N PHE A 817 -12.68 -23.31 -19.27
CA PHE A 817 -13.76 -22.61 -19.97
C PHE A 817 -14.69 -23.61 -20.66
N THR A 818 -15.61 -24.19 -19.88
CA THR A 818 -16.50 -25.27 -20.36
C THR A 818 -17.82 -24.77 -20.93
N ARG A 819 -18.10 -23.47 -20.83
CA ARG A 819 -19.37 -22.85 -21.25
C ARG A 819 -19.12 -21.52 -21.97
N THR A 820 -19.83 -21.35 -23.08
CA THR A 820 -19.83 -20.14 -23.90
C THR A 820 -21.22 -19.54 -23.93
N LEU A 821 -21.35 -18.27 -23.55
CA LEU A 821 -22.56 -17.47 -23.74
C LEU A 821 -22.44 -16.72 -25.05
N VAL A 822 -23.39 -16.94 -25.95
CA VAL A 822 -23.46 -16.28 -27.25
C VAL A 822 -24.30 -15.03 -27.13
N PHE A 823 -23.69 -13.88 -27.43
CA PHE A 823 -24.32 -12.57 -27.48
C PHE A 823 -24.64 -12.24 -28.93
N GLU A 824 -25.89 -12.51 -29.31
CA GLU A 824 -26.43 -12.21 -30.63
C GLU A 824 -26.52 -10.68 -30.86
N ASP A 825 -26.50 -10.29 -32.14
CA ASP A 825 -26.76 -8.91 -32.52
C ASP A 825 -28.20 -8.53 -32.20
N TYR A 826 -28.42 -7.27 -31.81
CA TYR A 826 -29.76 -6.77 -31.54
C TYR A 826 -30.57 -6.69 -32.83
N GLU A 827 -31.85 -7.07 -32.74
CA GLU A 827 -32.79 -6.82 -33.81
C GLU A 827 -33.14 -5.34 -33.95
N ASP A 828 -33.61 -4.91 -35.13
CA ASP A 828 -33.89 -3.49 -35.38
C ASP A 828 -34.87 -2.91 -34.35
N ALA A 829 -35.91 -3.68 -34.00
CA ALA A 829 -36.86 -3.31 -32.96
C ALA A 829 -36.22 -3.21 -31.57
N GLU A 830 -35.19 -4.00 -31.28
CA GLU A 830 -34.45 -3.94 -30.02
C GLU A 830 -33.50 -2.73 -29.97
N LEU A 831 -32.90 -2.35 -31.10
CA LEU A 831 -32.11 -1.13 -31.23
C LEU A 831 -32.98 0.12 -31.03
N VAL A 832 -34.20 0.14 -31.59
CA VAL A 832 -35.19 1.21 -31.32
C VAL A 832 -35.51 1.28 -29.82
N ARG A 833 -35.75 0.14 -29.16
CA ARG A 833 -35.99 0.09 -27.72
C ARG A 833 -34.81 0.60 -26.88
N ILE A 834 -33.58 0.41 -27.35
CA ILE A 834 -32.38 0.96 -26.70
C ILE A 834 -32.34 2.50 -26.83
N VAL A 835 -32.77 3.04 -27.97
CA VAL A 835 -32.92 4.50 -28.17
C VAL A 835 -34.05 5.06 -27.31
N ASP A 836 -35.21 4.37 -27.25
CA ASP A 836 -36.33 4.72 -26.36
C ASP A 836 -35.89 4.79 -24.89
N TRP A 837 -35.14 3.78 -24.44
CA TRP A 837 -34.63 3.75 -23.07
C TRP A 837 -33.68 4.93 -22.77
N GLN A 838 -32.83 5.30 -23.72
CA GLN A 838 -31.94 6.47 -23.57
C GLN A 838 -32.74 7.77 -23.55
N ALA A 839 -33.68 7.94 -24.47
CA ALA A 839 -34.53 9.12 -24.52
C ALA A 839 -35.28 9.30 -23.19
N ALA A 840 -35.95 8.26 -22.69
CA ALA A 840 -36.67 8.32 -21.42
C ALA A 840 -35.76 8.70 -20.23
N ARG A 841 -34.53 8.16 -20.17
CA ARG A 841 -33.55 8.50 -19.12
C ARG A 841 -33.13 9.98 -19.17
N HIS A 842 -33.09 10.56 -20.36
CA HIS A 842 -32.70 11.94 -20.59
C HIS A 842 -33.91 12.89 -20.71
N GLN A 843 -35.12 12.44 -20.32
CA GLN A 843 -36.37 13.20 -20.39
C GLN A 843 -36.75 13.64 -21.81
N TYR A 844 -36.33 12.89 -22.82
CA TYR A 844 -36.79 13.02 -24.19
C TYR A 844 -37.96 12.08 -24.46
N GLU A 845 -38.96 12.59 -25.17
CA GLU A 845 -40.08 11.84 -25.71
C GLU A 845 -39.84 11.53 -27.19
N LEU A 846 -40.06 10.27 -27.55
CA LEU A 846 -40.07 9.80 -28.93
C LEU A 846 -41.53 9.55 -29.33
N PRO A 847 -42.10 10.35 -30.25
CA PRO A 847 -43.39 10.06 -30.85
C PRO A 847 -43.35 8.78 -31.68
N GLU A 848 -44.51 8.16 -31.90
CA GLU A 848 -44.60 6.87 -32.60
C GLU A 848 -44.04 6.94 -34.03
N TYR A 849 -44.28 8.04 -34.73
CA TYR A 849 -43.73 8.27 -36.06
C TYR A 849 -42.19 8.39 -36.07
N THR A 850 -41.56 8.83 -34.98
CA THR A 850 -40.10 8.84 -34.83
C THR A 850 -39.57 7.42 -34.60
N ARG A 851 -40.31 6.57 -33.87
CA ARG A 851 -39.95 5.14 -33.72
C ARG A 851 -40.01 4.40 -35.05
N GLU A 852 -41.03 4.65 -35.86
CA GLU A 852 -41.15 4.07 -37.20
C GLU A 852 -39.96 4.49 -38.10
N ALA A 853 -39.56 5.77 -38.04
CA ALA A 853 -38.41 6.28 -38.77
C ALA A 853 -37.08 5.68 -38.28
N LEU A 854 -36.91 5.50 -36.97
CA LEU A 854 -35.77 4.81 -36.38
C LEU A 854 -35.69 3.35 -36.82
N LEU A 855 -36.82 2.64 -36.85
CA LEU A 855 -36.90 1.25 -37.29
C LEU A 855 -36.48 1.12 -38.76
N ALA A 856 -36.99 2.00 -39.62
CA ALA A 856 -36.59 2.05 -41.03
C ALA A 856 -35.08 2.35 -41.19
N HIS A 857 -34.55 3.28 -40.38
CA HIS A 857 -33.12 3.63 -40.40
C HIS A 857 -32.24 2.45 -40.03
N PHE A 858 -32.52 1.75 -38.92
CA PHE A 858 -31.75 0.57 -38.51
C PHE A 858 -31.83 -0.56 -39.55
N GLY A 859 -32.99 -0.75 -40.20
CA GLY A 859 -33.16 -1.73 -41.28
C GLY A 859 -32.32 -1.47 -42.53
N THR A 860 -31.72 -0.26 -42.67
CA THR A 860 -30.78 0.04 -43.76
C THR A 860 -29.31 -0.27 -43.43
N ILE A 861 -28.99 -0.55 -42.15
CA ILE A 861 -27.62 -0.77 -41.71
C ILE A 861 -27.21 -2.22 -41.93
N VAL A 862 -26.10 -2.43 -42.63
CA VAL A 862 -25.53 -3.77 -42.84
C VAL A 862 -24.93 -4.26 -41.52
N ARG A 863 -25.36 -5.44 -41.06
CA ARG A 863 -24.85 -6.12 -39.87
C ARG A 863 -23.65 -7.00 -40.24
N ASP A 864 -22.47 -6.39 -40.33
CA ASP A 864 -21.19 -7.08 -40.47
C ASP A 864 -20.43 -7.15 -39.13
N ASP A 865 -19.24 -7.77 -39.12
CA ASP A 865 -18.42 -7.91 -37.91
C ASP A 865 -18.00 -6.57 -37.27
N ARG A 866 -18.19 -5.44 -37.96
CA ARG A 866 -17.90 -4.08 -37.46
C ARG A 866 -19.14 -3.39 -36.89
N PHE A 867 -20.30 -4.03 -36.93
CA PHE A 867 -21.53 -3.46 -36.43
C PHE A 867 -21.49 -3.28 -34.91
N GLY A 868 -21.65 -2.04 -34.45
CA GLY A 868 -21.52 -1.66 -33.04
C GLY A 868 -22.74 -1.93 -32.16
N ASN A 869 -23.82 -2.54 -32.68
CA ASN A 869 -25.02 -2.90 -31.91
C ASN A 869 -25.54 -1.75 -31.01
N GLY A 870 -25.64 -1.97 -29.69
CA GLY A 870 -26.08 -0.97 -28.74
C GLY A 870 -25.21 0.29 -28.73
N ARG A 871 -23.92 0.21 -29.09
CA ARG A 871 -23.06 1.39 -29.28
C ARG A 871 -23.54 2.22 -30.47
N THR A 872 -23.95 1.59 -31.56
CA THR A 872 -24.55 2.28 -32.72
C THR A 872 -25.85 2.97 -32.31
N ALA A 873 -26.72 2.31 -31.53
CA ALA A 873 -27.95 2.93 -31.02
C ALA A 873 -27.67 4.13 -30.09
N ARG A 874 -26.65 4.06 -29.22
CA ARG A 874 -26.23 5.20 -28.39
C ARG A 874 -25.71 6.37 -29.21
N GLN A 875 -24.86 6.09 -30.20
CA GLN A 875 -24.33 7.10 -31.11
C GLN A 875 -25.43 7.75 -31.95
N LEU A 876 -26.44 6.97 -32.37
CA LEU A 876 -27.58 7.50 -33.09
C LEU A 876 -28.41 8.44 -32.22
N PHE A 877 -28.71 8.06 -30.97
CA PHE A 877 -29.39 8.93 -30.02
C PHE A 877 -28.62 10.23 -29.78
N GLN A 878 -27.30 10.15 -29.56
CA GLN A 878 -26.44 11.33 -29.41
C GLN A 878 -26.55 12.26 -30.63
N ARG A 879 -26.46 11.72 -31.85
CA ARG A 879 -26.62 12.51 -33.07
C ARG A 879 -28.00 13.13 -33.21
N MET A 880 -29.05 12.41 -32.79
CA MET A 880 -30.41 12.97 -32.76
C MET A 880 -30.50 14.15 -31.78
N THR A 881 -29.88 14.06 -30.60
CA THR A 881 -29.85 15.19 -29.65
C THR A 881 -29.04 16.39 -30.18
N GLU A 882 -27.96 16.15 -30.92
CA GLU A 882 -27.18 17.22 -31.58
C GLU A 882 -27.99 17.92 -32.67
N ASN A 883 -28.73 17.16 -33.49
CA ASN A 883 -29.60 17.72 -34.53
C ASN A 883 -30.82 18.44 -33.93
N HIS A 884 -31.42 17.88 -32.87
CA HIS A 884 -32.48 18.51 -32.10
C HIS A 884 -32.05 19.86 -31.54
N ALA A 885 -30.85 19.95 -30.95
CA ALA A 885 -30.30 21.20 -30.43
C ALA A 885 -30.16 22.26 -31.53
N ARG A 886 -29.69 21.87 -32.73
CA ARG A 886 -29.60 22.77 -33.90
C ARG A 886 -30.98 23.27 -34.34
N ARG A 887 -31.96 22.38 -34.41
CA ARG A 887 -33.35 22.71 -34.79
C ARG A 887 -33.99 23.67 -33.80
N VAL A 888 -33.86 23.40 -32.50
CA VAL A 888 -34.48 24.20 -31.42
C VAL A 888 -33.86 25.60 -31.33
N VAL A 889 -32.55 25.74 -31.52
CA VAL A 889 -31.86 27.05 -31.46
C VAL A 889 -32.30 28.00 -32.56
N GLU A 890 -32.74 27.48 -33.71
CA GLU A 890 -33.27 28.29 -34.81
C GLU A 890 -34.74 28.75 -34.58
N MET A 891 -35.39 28.30 -33.50
CA MET A 891 -36.76 28.68 -33.16
C MET A 891 -36.83 29.96 -32.33
N THR A 892 -37.70 30.90 -32.71
CA THR A 892 -37.82 32.21 -32.06
C THR A 892 -38.36 32.17 -30.62
N ALA A 893 -39.06 31.10 -30.22
CA ALA A 893 -39.60 30.88 -28.87
C ALA A 893 -39.99 29.39 -28.66
N PRO A 894 -39.03 28.50 -28.35
CA PRO A 894 -39.31 27.07 -28.18
C PRO A 894 -40.17 26.81 -26.93
N THR A 895 -41.15 25.92 -27.07
CA THR A 895 -41.98 25.45 -25.95
C THR A 895 -41.28 24.31 -25.19
N THR A 896 -41.78 23.97 -24.00
CA THR A 896 -41.25 22.81 -23.23
C THR A 896 -41.36 21.51 -24.02
N GLU A 897 -42.41 21.34 -24.83
CA GLU A 897 -42.59 20.20 -25.72
C GLU A 897 -41.51 20.15 -26.80
N ASP A 898 -41.18 21.29 -27.41
CA ASP A 898 -40.09 21.39 -28.40
C ASP A 898 -38.72 21.03 -27.80
N LEU A 899 -38.50 21.36 -26.52
CA LEU A 899 -37.26 21.05 -25.79
C LEU A 899 -37.14 19.56 -25.42
N SER A 900 -38.26 18.84 -25.33
CA SER A 900 -38.30 17.44 -24.90
C SER A 900 -38.62 16.43 -25.99
N THR A 901 -39.04 16.84 -27.20
CA THR A 901 -39.49 15.89 -28.24
C THR A 901 -38.48 15.73 -29.39
N LEU A 902 -38.04 14.49 -29.62
CA LEU A 902 -37.19 14.13 -30.77
C LEU A 902 -38.05 13.72 -31.97
N LEU A 903 -37.83 14.40 -33.11
CA LEU A 903 -38.60 14.24 -34.34
C LEU A 903 -37.81 13.44 -35.40
N PRO A 904 -38.47 12.90 -36.44
CA PRO A 904 -37.78 12.15 -37.52
C PRO A 904 -36.73 12.99 -38.25
N GLU A 905 -36.92 14.30 -38.32
CA GLU A 905 -35.98 15.25 -38.91
C GLU A 905 -34.65 15.36 -38.14
N ASP A 906 -34.63 14.92 -36.88
CA ASP A 906 -33.41 14.86 -36.07
C ASP A 906 -32.55 13.63 -36.43
N LEU A 907 -33.05 12.70 -37.26
CA LEU A 907 -32.26 11.55 -37.73
C LEU A 907 -31.17 11.95 -38.73
N PRO A 908 -29.97 11.33 -38.68
CA PRO A 908 -28.91 11.59 -39.64
C PRO A 908 -29.34 11.26 -41.08
N GLY A 909 -29.26 12.24 -41.98
CA GLY A 909 -29.60 12.05 -43.39
C GLY A 909 -31.08 12.27 -43.74
N ALA A 910 -31.91 12.72 -42.80
CA ALA A 910 -33.25 13.21 -43.12
C ALA A 910 -33.15 14.47 -44.01
N GLN A 911 -33.76 14.44 -45.19
CA GLN A 911 -33.93 15.67 -45.98
C GLN A 911 -34.99 16.53 -45.29
N PRO A 912 -34.79 17.85 -45.17
CA PRO A 912 -35.82 18.73 -44.64
C PRO A 912 -37.05 18.63 -45.55
N VAL A 913 -38.17 18.22 -44.97
CA VAL A 913 -39.46 18.25 -45.66
C VAL A 913 -39.83 19.72 -45.83
N GLN A 914 -39.87 20.19 -47.08
CA GLN A 914 -40.34 21.53 -47.43
C GLN A 914 -41.83 21.72 -47.14
#